data_AF-A0A4S3PVW5-F1
#
_entry.id   AF-A0A4S3PVW5-F1
#
_cell.length_a   1.000
_cell.length_b   1.000
_cell.length_c   1.000
_cell.angle_alpha   90.00
_cell.angle_beta   90.00
_cell.angle_gamma   90.00
#
_symmetry.space_group_name_H-M   'P 1'
#
loop_
_entity.id
_entity.type
_entity.pdbx_description
1 polymer ?
#
loop_
_entity_poly.entity_id
_entity_poly.type
_entity_poly.pdbx_seq_one_letter_code
_entity_poly.pdbx_strand_id
1 'polypeptide(L)'
;MSKDILKDYEWNEVLWKPLIQEKESLIESERNTIRVAAYARTSKKISTQLQSLENQIDYFTRFIQTKPQFRLVSIYYDEGVSGTKMKNRFGLKRLLRHCREGKIDYIVTKSISRFSRNVKELIEVVKELQELKVGLYFQKENLDTSKEFNEFLLATYAALAQNEVETLSHNVSWGYEKRALRGSPKFERILGYHVTYQQKKTHISVDEEEAGVVKKIYELFLDGAALNEIARYLMQEGIQTSKGGTIWDGSVVKKILTNVAYTGNRFAYFHTTSILDNGKPNDVPSYYIENSHPAIIDPSMFEEVQKRFKPTERKEKNKKADFRSLSGRVMCGICGCNYQFLTDYATPCWRCRMSKSGMCDSTKMYESEILSMIKKAFEERFSSDSIALRDIFYPMKRLHEHDYLEHRRLLYFSDIRLVKEEEKVAPEKELDGIVNKKHQLEEEFFHFERYVKKIEEDRPYREKALSWMKSLQSLDEFFEKATIDYFRAWVVNMTIYSKDTFIVHWFDQEETKVGEGPMPEPPRTLRNQKRKEKSTQTGIDLEGKEDGDVLVAPIKREANSTSHVSLTKQIKKEQKNMWKVEQSLQTQTKQQTLRTASYCRVSTEQDAQQISLESQVAYYTYLILKNPEMSFAGIFADRGLSGTQTKNRTEFNRLMQKCKQGKVDQILTKSISRFTRNTVDALYYVRMLKSLNPPVYVHFERENIHTADKDSDLMLTVLSSMAQEEAINVGTSSQWGKQKLAEIGIVRPSRFPYGYIADERKNWCIEPKQAAVVKRMYESYAAGKSIGRIARELSEDGIETANGNRYWHPNTVGKILASPVYKGCILYQQTYVKDPFTRKQVVNQGELPQYYIEDHHPAIITPEDWEKVQTIRKSNQPQTTRSSVNAPHPFRQVFRCGECGGVMGLHTYYTDQKNSNKRKARHYWRCRAAAGKNFSATCLAPSFREEYLEHNFMSALMVMKSEDLLEQKIRAVIEKTNLTTEELAEVKEIEATMEQLNQELYEAVDEELNQAGQDTKRVEALTNEIVKLKNQLDAYEERQELAAKYQAEFEWLVNELHEIDDFNPLKQRIPFRADLFERIVESGVIHSDGRIVYQLKLGVEWEAYLEEKCSYKLKVKRKRKKKK
;
A
#
# COMPACT_ATOMS: atom_id res chain seq x y z
N MET A 1 2.45 -40.85 35.82
CA MET A 1 1.23 -40.02 35.81
C MET A 1 0.14 -40.76 35.06
N SER A 2 -1.10 -40.73 35.57
CA SER A 2 -2.16 -41.69 35.24
C SER A 2 -2.63 -41.63 33.78
N LYS A 3 -3.10 -42.78 33.28
CA LYS A 3 -3.68 -42.99 31.95
C LYS A 3 -4.93 -42.14 31.65
N ASP A 4 -5.36 -41.28 32.57
CA ASP A 4 -6.59 -40.49 32.46
C ASP A 4 -6.40 -39.09 31.85
N ILE A 5 -5.16 -38.60 31.69
CA ILE A 5 -4.87 -37.37 30.92
C ILE A 5 -4.83 -37.65 29.40
N LEU A 6 -4.77 -38.92 29.00
CA LEU A 6 -4.65 -39.33 27.60
C LEU A 6 -5.98 -39.32 26.82
N LYS A 7 -7.13 -39.05 27.46
CA LYS A 7 -8.44 -39.03 26.80
C LYS A 7 -8.83 -37.67 26.20
N ASP A 8 -8.21 -36.57 26.62
CA ASP A 8 -8.56 -35.22 26.12
C ASP A 8 -7.73 -34.78 24.90
N TYR A 9 -6.85 -35.65 24.38
CA TYR A 9 -5.93 -35.33 23.28
C TYR A 9 -5.93 -36.40 22.18
N GLU A 10 -7.11 -36.69 21.62
CA GLU A 10 -7.27 -37.59 20.48
C GLU A 10 -6.81 -36.93 19.16
N TRP A 11 -5.52 -37.04 18.83
CA TRP A 11 -5.03 -36.82 17.45
C TRP A 11 -5.08 -38.10 16.58
N ASN A 12 -5.54 -39.25 17.12
CA ASN A 12 -5.33 -40.56 16.49
C ASN A 12 -6.59 -41.39 16.17
N GLU A 13 -7.81 -41.04 16.58
CA GLU A 13 -8.97 -41.97 16.45
C GLU A 13 -10.27 -41.37 15.86
N VAL A 14 -10.23 -40.59 14.77
CA VAL A 14 -11.47 -40.36 13.99
C VAL A 14 -11.17 -40.31 12.49
N LEU A 15 -10.76 -41.46 11.96
CA LEU A 15 -10.73 -41.73 10.53
C LEU A 15 -11.95 -42.61 10.22
N TRP A 16 -12.91 -42.08 9.44
CA TRP A 16 -14.02 -42.81 8.78
C TRP A 16 -15.37 -42.94 9.54
N LYS A 17 -16.35 -42.07 9.20
CA LYS A 17 -17.74 -42.40 8.75
C LYS A 17 -18.59 -41.13 8.46
N PRO A 18 -19.56 -41.15 7.50
CA PRO A 18 -20.29 -39.96 7.03
C PRO A 18 -21.75 -39.87 7.50
N LEU A 19 -22.30 -38.65 7.67
CA LEU A 19 -23.74 -38.33 7.83
C LEU A 19 -24.07 -36.84 7.46
N ILE A 20 -24.59 -36.66 6.24
CA ILE A 20 -25.75 -35.87 5.71
C ILE A 20 -26.02 -34.36 6.08
N GLN A 21 -26.05 -33.54 4.98
CA GLN A 21 -26.77 -32.26 4.61
C GLN A 21 -26.49 -30.93 5.38
N GLU A 22 -26.39 -29.71 4.78
CA GLU A 22 -26.91 -29.12 3.51
C GLU A 22 -26.09 -27.87 3.02
N LYS A 23 -25.98 -27.68 1.67
CA LYS A 23 -25.70 -26.52 0.73
C LYS A 23 -24.68 -25.39 1.07
N GLU A 24 -23.87 -24.78 0.18
CA GLU A 24 -23.56 -24.85 -1.27
C GLU A 24 -22.12 -24.27 -1.47
N SER A 25 -21.22 -24.99 -2.15
CA SER A 25 -19.81 -24.66 -2.47
C SER A 25 -19.43 -25.45 -3.74
N LEU A 26 -18.47 -24.98 -4.55
CA LEU A 26 -17.92 -25.74 -5.71
C LEU A 26 -17.23 -27.07 -5.31
N ILE A 27 -17.08 -27.33 -4.00
CA ILE A 27 -16.72 -28.64 -3.46
C ILE A 27 -17.98 -29.52 -3.52
N GLU A 28 -18.04 -30.44 -4.47
CA GLU A 28 -19.18 -31.37 -4.68
C GLU A 28 -19.66 -31.99 -3.35
N SER A 29 -20.96 -31.83 -3.13
CA SER A 29 -21.66 -31.95 -1.85
C SER A 29 -21.97 -33.39 -1.42
N GLU A 30 -20.96 -34.25 -1.30
CA GLU A 30 -21.14 -35.63 -0.78
C GLU A 30 -20.19 -36.02 0.38
N ARG A 31 -19.27 -35.13 0.82
CA ARG A 31 -18.27 -35.47 1.87
C ARG A 31 -18.50 -34.69 3.16
N ASN A 32 -18.63 -35.41 4.29
CA ASN A 32 -18.88 -34.83 5.62
C ASN A 32 -17.69 -34.05 6.22
N THR A 33 -16.51 -34.07 5.58
CA THR A 33 -15.29 -33.40 6.04
C THR A 33 -14.46 -32.91 4.85
N ILE A 34 -14.09 -31.62 4.83
CA ILE A 34 -13.23 -31.01 3.82
C ILE A 34 -11.76 -31.25 4.22
N ARG A 35 -10.98 -31.85 3.32
CA ARG A 35 -9.56 -32.14 3.56
C ARG A 35 -8.71 -30.92 3.26
N VAL A 36 -8.23 -30.25 4.31
CA VAL A 36 -7.54 -28.96 4.22
C VAL A 36 -6.04 -29.11 4.35
N ALA A 37 -5.28 -28.50 3.44
CA ALA A 37 -3.84 -28.34 3.56
C ALA A 37 -3.46 -26.87 3.82
N ALA A 38 -2.43 -26.64 4.62
CA ALA A 38 -1.87 -25.30 4.78
C ALA A 38 -0.56 -25.16 4.01
N TYR A 39 -0.30 -23.99 3.41
CA TYR A 39 0.96 -23.68 2.74
C TYR A 39 1.68 -22.51 3.43
N ALA A 40 2.92 -22.76 3.86
CA ALA A 40 3.79 -21.80 4.54
C ALA A 40 5.09 -21.53 3.75
N ARG A 41 5.67 -20.35 3.91
CA ARG A 41 6.95 -20.01 3.27
C ARG A 41 7.78 -19.09 4.16
N THR A 42 9.07 -19.39 4.31
CA THR A 42 10.02 -18.57 5.07
C THR A 42 11.04 -17.90 4.13
N SER A 43 11.51 -16.71 4.51
CA SER A 43 12.44 -15.90 3.70
C SER A 43 13.92 -16.20 3.96
N LYS A 44 14.26 -16.98 5.00
CA LYS A 44 15.63 -17.36 5.40
C LYS A 44 15.72 -18.88 5.65
N LYS A 45 16.95 -19.42 5.65
CA LYS A 45 17.23 -20.86 5.89
C LYS A 45 16.72 -21.30 7.26
N ILE A 46 16.21 -22.53 7.40
CA ILE A 46 15.63 -23.04 8.66
C ILE A 46 16.58 -23.00 9.85
N SER A 47 17.90 -23.09 9.61
CA SER A 47 18.93 -23.06 10.66
C SER A 47 18.94 -21.80 11.53
N THR A 48 18.18 -20.76 11.20
CA THR A 48 18.04 -19.54 12.01
C THR A 48 16.61 -19.24 12.46
N GLN A 49 15.61 -20.07 12.10
CA GLN A 49 14.21 -19.66 12.21
C GLN A 49 13.18 -20.79 12.37
N LEU A 50 13.51 -21.89 13.06
CA LEU A 50 12.52 -22.92 13.45
C LEU A 50 11.27 -22.31 14.12
N GLN A 51 11.45 -21.29 14.96
CA GLN A 51 10.38 -20.58 15.66
C GLN A 51 9.41 -19.83 14.72
N SER A 52 9.87 -19.36 13.55
CA SER A 52 9.03 -18.65 12.57
C SER A 52 8.14 -19.61 11.75
N LEU A 53 8.63 -20.84 11.53
CA LEU A 53 7.86 -21.91 10.90
C LEU A 53 6.84 -22.49 11.88
N GLU A 54 7.26 -22.71 13.13
CA GLU A 54 6.42 -23.17 14.24
C GLU A 54 5.24 -22.24 14.49
N ASN A 55 5.46 -20.92 14.54
CA ASN A 55 4.37 -19.95 14.69
C ASN A 55 3.37 -19.99 13.53
N GLN A 56 3.82 -20.29 12.30
CA GLN A 56 2.91 -20.44 11.15
C GLN A 56 2.14 -21.76 11.23
N ILE A 57 2.78 -22.83 11.68
CA ILE A 57 2.15 -24.14 11.90
C ILE A 57 1.07 -24.04 12.98
N ASP A 58 1.38 -23.47 14.15
CA ASP A 58 0.43 -23.28 15.25
C ASP A 58 -0.75 -22.40 14.81
N TYR A 59 -0.47 -21.32 14.08
CA TYR A 59 -1.48 -20.45 13.51
C TYR A 59 -2.47 -21.20 12.58
N PHE A 60 -1.96 -21.93 11.58
CA PHE A 60 -2.82 -22.64 10.63
C PHE A 60 -3.56 -23.80 11.30
N THR A 61 -2.92 -24.47 12.25
CA THR A 61 -3.55 -25.57 13.00
C THR A 61 -4.77 -25.05 13.77
N ARG A 62 -4.62 -23.96 14.53
CA ARG A 62 -5.74 -23.33 15.25
C ARG A 62 -6.81 -22.83 14.30
N PHE A 63 -6.43 -22.15 13.21
CA PHE A 63 -7.38 -21.65 12.22
C PHE A 63 -8.20 -22.76 11.54
N ILE A 64 -7.62 -23.94 11.37
CA ILE A 64 -8.32 -25.09 10.79
C ILE A 64 -9.21 -25.76 11.84
N GLN A 65 -8.76 -25.87 13.09
CA GLN A 65 -9.53 -26.41 14.20
C GLN A 65 -10.76 -25.58 14.59
N THR A 66 -10.79 -24.27 14.30
CA THR A 66 -12.00 -23.45 14.55
C THR A 66 -13.15 -23.78 13.60
N LYS A 67 -12.93 -24.59 12.57
CA LYS A 67 -13.96 -24.98 11.58
C LYS A 67 -14.26 -26.47 11.71
N PRO A 68 -15.42 -26.86 12.27
CA PRO A 68 -15.78 -28.26 12.51
C PRO A 68 -15.75 -29.16 11.26
N GLN A 69 -16.03 -28.57 10.08
CA GLN A 69 -16.02 -29.28 8.81
C GLN A 69 -14.63 -29.46 8.19
N PHE A 70 -13.59 -28.84 8.76
CA PHE A 70 -12.23 -28.91 8.21
C PHE A 70 -11.41 -30.00 8.91
N ARG A 71 -10.79 -30.83 8.09
CA ARG A 71 -9.82 -31.83 8.53
C ARG A 71 -8.45 -31.49 7.99
N LEU A 72 -7.51 -31.14 8.89
CA LEU A 72 -6.12 -30.87 8.51
C LEU A 72 -5.48 -32.15 7.93
N VAL A 73 -4.99 -32.07 6.69
CA VAL A 73 -4.26 -33.14 6.00
C VAL A 73 -2.77 -33.02 6.27
N SER A 74 -2.18 -31.87 5.96
CA SER A 74 -0.76 -31.58 6.20
C SER A 74 -0.48 -30.08 6.03
N ILE A 75 0.68 -29.65 6.52
CA ILE A 75 1.24 -28.31 6.36
C ILE A 75 2.49 -28.41 5.48
N TYR A 76 2.41 -27.83 4.28
CA TYR A 76 3.48 -27.81 3.29
C TYR A 76 4.27 -26.52 3.46
N TYR A 77 5.60 -26.59 3.35
CA TYR A 77 6.43 -25.40 3.46
C TYR A 77 7.63 -25.40 2.52
N ASP A 78 8.14 -24.21 2.21
CA ASP A 78 9.39 -24.02 1.45
C ASP A 78 10.37 -23.07 2.16
N GLU A 79 11.65 -23.46 2.16
CA GLU A 79 12.75 -22.70 2.79
C GLU A 79 13.49 -21.77 1.82
N GLY A 80 13.69 -20.51 2.21
CA GLY A 80 14.81 -19.69 1.71
C GLY A 80 14.93 -19.55 0.19
N VAL A 81 13.88 -19.86 -0.57
CA VAL A 81 13.89 -19.83 -2.03
C VAL A 81 13.77 -18.36 -2.45
N SER A 82 14.82 -17.83 -3.09
CA SER A 82 14.73 -16.58 -3.85
C SER A 82 13.65 -16.80 -4.91
N GLY A 83 12.46 -16.29 -4.65
CA GLY A 83 11.21 -16.70 -5.29
C GLY A 83 11.02 -16.27 -6.73
N THR A 84 11.99 -16.58 -7.60
CA THR A 84 11.90 -16.34 -9.05
C THR A 84 11.56 -17.60 -9.85
N LYS A 85 11.65 -18.82 -9.30
CA LYS A 85 11.30 -20.06 -10.02
C LYS A 85 10.64 -21.13 -9.13
N MET A 86 9.44 -21.60 -9.51
CA MET A 86 8.74 -22.80 -9.00
C MET A 86 9.62 -24.06 -8.88
N LYS A 87 10.67 -24.18 -9.72
CA LYS A 87 11.52 -25.38 -9.80
C LYS A 87 12.11 -25.83 -8.46
N ASN A 88 12.39 -24.89 -7.55
CA ASN A 88 13.02 -25.17 -6.26
C ASN A 88 12.04 -25.18 -5.07
N ARG A 89 10.73 -25.14 -5.32
CA ARG A 89 9.67 -25.13 -4.29
C ARG A 89 9.09 -26.52 -4.11
N PHE A 90 9.85 -27.39 -3.44
CA PHE A 90 9.50 -28.79 -3.27
C PHE A 90 8.22 -28.97 -2.42
N GLY A 91 8.01 -28.11 -1.41
CA GLY A 91 6.79 -28.14 -0.60
C GLY A 91 5.55 -27.79 -1.41
N LEU A 92 5.61 -26.72 -2.22
CA LEU A 92 4.50 -26.36 -3.12
C LEU A 92 4.23 -27.43 -4.18
N LYS A 93 5.28 -27.99 -4.81
CA LYS A 93 5.12 -29.08 -5.79
C LYS A 93 4.40 -30.29 -5.20
N ARG A 94 4.75 -30.64 -3.96
CA ARG A 94 4.12 -31.74 -3.25
C ARG A 94 2.67 -31.43 -2.86
N LEU A 95 2.38 -30.20 -2.46
CA LEU A 95 1.01 -29.74 -2.24
C LEU A 95 0.16 -29.93 -3.49
N LEU A 96 0.60 -29.39 -4.63
CA LEU A 96 -0.11 -29.50 -5.91
C LEU A 96 -0.26 -30.95 -6.37
N ARG A 97 0.75 -31.79 -6.13
CA ARG A 97 0.63 -33.23 -6.33
C ARG A 97 -0.51 -33.83 -5.51
N HIS A 98 -0.58 -33.54 -4.22
CA HIS A 98 -1.63 -34.09 -3.36
C HIS A 98 -3.02 -33.57 -3.73
N CYS A 99 -3.10 -32.39 -4.35
CA CYS A 99 -4.31 -31.93 -5.02
C CYS A 99 -4.65 -32.80 -6.23
N ARG A 100 -3.70 -33.08 -7.14
CA ARG A 100 -3.90 -33.98 -8.31
C ARG A 100 -4.27 -35.41 -7.92
N GLU A 101 -3.68 -35.93 -6.85
CA GLU A 101 -4.00 -37.25 -6.28
C GLU A 101 -5.35 -37.26 -5.55
N GLY A 102 -6.05 -36.12 -5.49
CA GLY A 102 -7.33 -35.99 -4.82
C GLY A 102 -7.23 -36.28 -3.32
N LYS A 103 -6.12 -35.93 -2.66
CA LYS A 103 -5.91 -36.03 -1.20
C LYS A 103 -6.31 -34.75 -0.45
N ILE A 104 -6.42 -33.63 -1.17
CA ILE A 104 -6.70 -32.29 -0.64
C ILE A 104 -7.87 -31.70 -1.41
N ASP A 105 -8.85 -31.17 -0.69
CA ASP A 105 -10.02 -30.48 -1.25
C ASP A 105 -9.89 -28.95 -1.11
N TYR A 106 -9.05 -28.48 -0.18
CA TYR A 106 -8.93 -27.06 0.12
C TYR A 106 -7.53 -26.67 0.61
N ILE A 107 -7.02 -25.53 0.17
CA ILE A 107 -5.70 -25.01 0.51
C ILE A 107 -5.86 -23.69 1.27
N VAL A 108 -5.15 -23.54 2.38
CA VAL A 108 -5.08 -22.31 3.15
C VAL A 108 -3.65 -21.75 3.12
N THR A 109 -3.51 -20.49 2.78
CA THR A 109 -2.21 -19.79 2.77
C THR A 109 -2.37 -18.36 3.30
N LYS A 110 -1.28 -17.80 3.82
CA LYS A 110 -1.31 -16.49 4.47
C LYS A 110 -1.56 -15.35 3.48
N SER A 111 -0.93 -15.39 2.30
CA SER A 111 -1.11 -14.33 1.29
C SER A 111 -0.75 -14.78 -0.12
N ILE A 112 -1.25 -14.06 -1.12
CA ILE A 112 -0.92 -14.27 -2.54
C ILE A 112 0.60 -14.23 -2.74
N SER A 113 1.26 -13.19 -2.24
CA SER A 113 2.72 -13.00 -2.33
C SER A 113 3.56 -14.09 -1.64
N ARG A 114 2.98 -14.83 -0.69
CA ARG A 114 3.62 -15.99 -0.05
C ARG A 114 3.43 -17.25 -0.88
N PHE A 115 2.30 -17.39 -1.55
CA PHE A 115 1.98 -18.50 -2.44
C PHE A 115 2.66 -18.40 -3.80
N SER A 116 2.70 -17.23 -4.45
CA SER A 116 3.47 -16.98 -5.68
C SER A 116 3.95 -15.53 -5.75
N ARG A 117 5.14 -15.31 -6.34
CA ARG A 117 5.64 -13.98 -6.72
C ARG A 117 5.55 -13.70 -8.21
N ASN A 118 5.28 -14.74 -9.00
CA ASN A 118 5.05 -14.64 -10.42
C ASN A 118 3.56 -14.77 -10.67
N VAL A 119 2.99 -13.71 -11.22
CA VAL A 119 1.60 -13.63 -11.63
C VAL A 119 1.20 -14.79 -12.53
N LYS A 120 1.95 -15.01 -13.61
CA LYS A 120 1.61 -16.04 -14.59
C LYS A 120 1.55 -17.42 -13.95
N GLU A 121 2.53 -17.72 -13.10
CA GLU A 121 2.57 -18.98 -12.33
C GLU A 121 1.39 -19.10 -11.34
N LEU A 122 0.93 -18.00 -10.74
CA LEU A 122 -0.25 -18.00 -9.86
C LEU A 122 -1.51 -18.38 -10.64
N ILE A 123 -1.72 -17.75 -11.80
CA ILE A 123 -2.90 -17.98 -12.64
C ILE A 123 -2.93 -19.44 -13.11
N GLU A 124 -1.80 -19.96 -13.60
CA GLU A 124 -1.68 -21.35 -14.05
C GLU A 124 -2.04 -22.34 -12.93
N VAL A 125 -1.53 -22.11 -11.71
CA VAL A 125 -1.84 -22.98 -10.56
C VAL A 125 -3.29 -22.87 -10.14
N VAL A 126 -3.86 -21.66 -10.12
CA VAL A 126 -5.26 -21.46 -9.72
C VAL A 126 -6.21 -22.14 -10.72
N LYS A 127 -5.94 -22.02 -12.03
CA LYS A 127 -6.71 -22.72 -13.08
C LYS A 127 -6.62 -24.24 -12.92
N GLU A 128 -5.41 -24.77 -12.71
CA GLU A 128 -5.21 -26.19 -12.44
C GLU A 128 -5.99 -26.65 -11.18
N LEU A 129 -5.95 -25.89 -10.09
CA LEU A 129 -6.69 -26.24 -8.87
C LEU A 129 -8.20 -26.22 -9.09
N GLN A 130 -8.72 -25.32 -9.93
CA GLN A 130 -10.14 -25.30 -10.30
C GLN A 130 -10.56 -26.52 -11.11
N GLU A 131 -9.77 -26.92 -12.11
CA GLU A 131 -10.01 -28.15 -12.88
C GLU A 131 -10.04 -29.38 -11.96
N LEU A 132 -9.24 -29.36 -10.89
CA LEU A 132 -9.19 -30.41 -9.86
C LEU A 132 -10.27 -30.25 -8.76
N LYS A 133 -11.13 -29.23 -8.83
CA LYS A 133 -12.15 -28.87 -7.81
C LYS A 133 -11.56 -28.63 -6.41
N VAL A 134 -10.36 -28.05 -6.34
CA VAL A 134 -9.67 -27.71 -5.09
C VAL A 134 -9.80 -26.21 -4.81
N GLY A 135 -10.34 -25.86 -3.65
CA GLY A 135 -10.43 -24.46 -3.20
C GLY A 135 -9.08 -23.92 -2.71
N LEU A 136 -8.82 -22.62 -2.91
CA LEU A 136 -7.64 -21.94 -2.41
C LEU A 136 -8.04 -20.66 -1.68
N TYR A 137 -7.63 -20.55 -0.42
CA TYR A 137 -7.92 -19.42 0.45
C TYR A 137 -6.64 -18.63 0.79
N PHE A 138 -6.66 -17.35 0.46
CA PHE A 138 -5.66 -16.38 0.85
C PHE A 138 -6.18 -15.53 2.01
N GLN A 139 -5.60 -15.75 3.19
CA GLN A 139 -6.10 -15.12 4.41
C GLN A 139 -5.96 -13.59 4.40
N LYS A 140 -4.80 -13.05 4.02
CA LYS A 140 -4.54 -11.60 4.06
C LYS A 140 -5.46 -10.85 3.10
N GLU A 141 -5.68 -11.41 1.92
CA GLU A 141 -6.53 -10.84 0.88
C GLU A 141 -8.02 -11.21 1.06
N ASN A 142 -8.34 -12.05 2.06
CA ASN A 142 -9.65 -12.66 2.30
C ASN A 142 -10.28 -13.23 1.03
N LEU A 143 -9.45 -13.84 0.18
CA LEU A 143 -9.83 -14.33 -1.15
C LEU A 143 -10.00 -15.84 -1.11
N ASP A 144 -11.18 -16.33 -1.46
CA ASP A 144 -11.51 -17.74 -1.54
C ASP A 144 -11.86 -18.12 -2.99
N THR A 145 -11.04 -18.92 -3.65
CA THR A 145 -11.27 -19.32 -5.05
C THR A 145 -12.33 -20.40 -5.20
N SER A 146 -12.90 -20.92 -4.10
CA SER A 146 -14.01 -21.90 -4.12
C SER A 146 -15.40 -21.28 -4.20
N LYS A 147 -15.49 -19.95 -4.04
CA LYS A 147 -16.69 -19.13 -4.25
C LYS A 147 -16.43 -18.32 -5.53
N GLU A 148 -17.48 -18.05 -6.32
CA GLU A 148 -17.41 -17.52 -7.70
C GLU A 148 -16.11 -16.79 -8.07
N PHE A 149 -15.43 -17.34 -9.06
CA PHE A 149 -14.08 -16.95 -9.41
C PHE A 149 -14.05 -15.66 -10.24
N ASN A 150 -13.58 -14.57 -9.63
CA ASN A 150 -13.46 -13.30 -10.32
C ASN A 150 -12.10 -13.16 -11.03
N GLU A 151 -12.07 -13.40 -12.34
CA GLU A 151 -10.88 -13.30 -13.21
C GLU A 151 -10.27 -11.87 -13.20
N PHE A 152 -11.12 -10.84 -13.07
CA PHE A 152 -10.67 -9.45 -12.94
C PHE A 152 -9.91 -9.21 -11.63
N LEU A 153 -10.32 -9.84 -10.53
CA LEU A 153 -9.64 -9.71 -9.24
C LEU A 153 -8.24 -10.32 -9.27
N LEU A 154 -8.09 -11.47 -9.94
CA LEU A 154 -6.80 -12.11 -10.18
C LEU A 154 -5.88 -11.25 -11.06
N ALA A 155 -6.41 -10.68 -12.15
CA ALA A 155 -5.68 -9.77 -13.04
C ALA A 155 -5.25 -8.46 -12.34
N THR A 156 -6.04 -8.01 -11.36
CA THR A 156 -5.74 -6.81 -10.57
C THR A 156 -4.63 -7.08 -9.56
N TYR A 157 -4.75 -8.16 -8.77
CA TYR A 157 -3.68 -8.56 -7.84
C TYR A 157 -2.38 -8.88 -8.56
N ALA A 158 -2.50 -9.42 -9.75
CA ALA A 158 -1.41 -9.63 -10.67
C ALA A 158 -0.69 -8.32 -11.03
N ALA A 159 -1.42 -7.32 -11.52
CA ALA A 159 -0.86 -6.02 -11.86
C ALA A 159 -0.18 -5.33 -10.67
N LEU A 160 -0.82 -5.38 -9.48
CA LEU A 160 -0.26 -4.79 -8.26
C LEU A 160 1.03 -5.48 -7.80
N ALA A 161 1.05 -6.82 -7.80
CA ALA A 161 2.24 -7.58 -7.43
C ALA A 161 3.39 -7.38 -8.42
N GLN A 162 3.08 -7.22 -9.71
CA GLN A 162 4.07 -6.94 -10.74
C GLN A 162 4.68 -5.55 -10.55
N ASN A 163 3.84 -4.52 -10.31
CA ASN A 163 4.31 -3.16 -10.03
C ASN A 163 5.18 -3.11 -8.75
N GLU A 164 4.78 -3.76 -7.65
CA GLU A 164 5.61 -3.79 -6.42
C GLU A 164 7.01 -4.36 -6.68
N VAL A 165 7.13 -5.41 -7.49
CA VAL A 165 8.42 -6.02 -7.83
C VAL A 165 9.26 -5.11 -8.73
N GLU A 166 8.63 -4.45 -9.71
CA GLU A 166 9.28 -3.50 -10.61
C GLU A 166 9.77 -2.26 -9.86
N THR A 167 8.94 -1.71 -8.97
CA THR A 167 9.26 -0.56 -8.12
C THR A 167 10.36 -0.87 -7.11
N LEU A 168 10.33 -2.05 -6.45
CA LEU A 168 11.42 -2.48 -5.56
C LEU A 168 12.73 -2.67 -6.32
N SER A 169 12.69 -3.28 -7.51
CA SER A 169 13.85 -3.48 -8.37
C SER A 169 14.46 -2.14 -8.81
N HIS A 170 13.62 -1.21 -9.26
CA HIS A 170 14.01 0.13 -9.68
C HIS A 170 14.64 0.93 -8.52
N ASN A 171 14.02 0.95 -7.34
CA ASN A 171 14.53 1.67 -6.18
C ASN A 171 15.87 1.10 -5.66
N VAL A 172 16.04 -0.22 -5.70
CA VAL A 172 17.29 -0.88 -5.33
C VAL A 172 18.39 -0.56 -6.34
N SER A 173 18.09 -0.64 -7.64
CA SER A 173 19.01 -0.27 -8.73
C SER A 173 19.46 1.18 -8.60
N TRP A 174 18.51 2.10 -8.43
CA TRP A 174 18.77 3.53 -8.27
C TRP A 174 19.59 3.85 -7.01
N GLY A 175 19.36 3.11 -5.92
CA GLY A 175 20.16 3.20 -4.71
C GLY A 175 21.62 2.75 -4.92
N TYR A 176 21.86 1.73 -5.73
CA TYR A 176 23.21 1.29 -6.09
C TYR A 176 23.90 2.26 -7.05
N GLU A 177 23.16 2.81 -8.02
CA GLU A 177 23.65 3.84 -8.96
C GLU A 177 24.10 5.11 -8.22
N LYS A 178 23.26 5.66 -7.34
CA LYS A 178 23.61 6.82 -6.51
C LYS A 178 24.83 6.58 -5.61
N ARG A 179 25.06 5.34 -5.15
CA ARG A 179 26.24 5.00 -4.34
C ARG A 179 27.51 4.88 -5.17
N ALA A 180 27.40 4.32 -6.38
CA ALA A 180 28.50 4.25 -7.34
C ALA A 180 28.96 5.65 -7.77
N LEU A 181 28.02 6.55 -8.11
CA LEU A 181 28.30 7.95 -8.46
C LEU A 181 28.96 8.75 -7.31
N ARG A 182 28.77 8.31 -6.06
CA ARG A 182 29.40 8.90 -4.87
C ARG A 182 30.72 8.22 -4.48
N GLY A 183 31.29 7.38 -5.37
CA GLY A 183 32.57 6.70 -5.14
C GLY A 183 32.57 5.65 -4.03
N SER A 184 31.41 5.17 -3.57
CA SER A 184 31.29 4.18 -2.47
C SER A 184 30.46 2.96 -2.86
N PRO A 185 30.88 2.20 -3.89
CA PRO A 185 30.14 1.04 -4.37
C PRO A 185 30.05 -0.05 -3.28
N LYS A 186 29.03 -0.91 -3.38
CA LYS A 186 28.88 -2.04 -2.46
C LYS A 186 29.92 -3.10 -2.79
N PHE A 187 30.79 -3.47 -1.85
CA PHE A 187 31.74 -4.57 -2.00
C PHE A 187 31.17 -5.87 -1.44
N GLU A 188 31.37 -6.96 -2.18
CA GLU A 188 31.31 -8.32 -1.65
C GLU A 188 32.70 -8.68 -1.09
N ARG A 189 32.81 -9.75 -0.29
CA ARG A 189 34.12 -10.22 0.19
C ARG A 189 34.98 -10.67 -1.00
N ILE A 190 36.14 -10.02 -1.14
CA ILE A 190 37.20 -10.32 -2.11
C ILE A 190 38.40 -10.79 -1.29
N LEU A 191 39.17 -11.77 -1.80
CA LEU A 191 40.37 -12.25 -1.12
C LEU A 191 41.42 -11.12 -1.08
N GLY A 192 42.12 -10.91 0.03
CA GLY A 192 43.14 -9.83 0.14
C GLY A 192 42.60 -8.51 0.66
N TYR A 193 41.29 -8.42 0.92
CA TYR A 193 40.65 -7.21 1.40
C TYR A 193 39.73 -7.46 2.59
N HIS A 194 39.89 -6.66 3.64
CA HIS A 194 38.93 -6.56 4.74
C HIS A 194 37.88 -5.49 4.42
N VAL A 195 36.61 -5.89 4.44
CA VAL A 195 35.48 -5.00 4.19
C VAL A 195 34.77 -4.71 5.51
N THR A 196 34.80 -3.46 5.96
CA THR A 196 34.05 -2.99 7.13
C THR A 196 32.94 -2.02 6.71
N TYR A 197 31.83 -2.05 7.44
CA TYR A 197 30.70 -1.16 7.20
C TYR A 197 30.54 -0.22 8.39
N GLN A 198 30.96 1.04 8.22
CA GLN A 198 30.79 2.09 9.24
C GLN A 198 29.97 3.24 8.66
N GLN A 199 28.96 3.70 9.40
CA GLN A 199 28.13 4.88 9.05
C GLN A 199 27.60 4.90 7.60
N LYS A 200 27.16 3.74 7.08
CA LYS A 200 26.65 3.55 5.70
C LYS A 200 27.69 3.76 4.57
N LYS A 201 28.98 3.93 4.88
CA LYS A 201 30.09 3.87 3.93
C LYS A 201 30.80 2.51 4.02
N THR A 202 31.22 1.98 2.87
CA THR A 202 32.04 0.78 2.80
C THR A 202 33.50 1.21 2.97
N HIS A 203 34.20 0.71 3.97
CA HIS A 203 35.65 0.91 4.13
C HIS A 203 36.39 -0.40 3.80
N ILE A 204 37.49 -0.28 3.06
CA ILE A 204 38.23 -1.41 2.52
C ILE A 204 39.69 -1.20 2.84
N SER A 205 40.25 -2.13 3.59
CA SER A 205 41.67 -2.18 3.90
C SER A 205 42.28 -3.45 3.32
N VAL A 206 43.56 -3.40 2.98
CA VAL A 206 44.30 -4.58 2.52
C VAL A 206 44.54 -5.50 3.72
N ASP A 207 44.29 -6.78 3.52
CA ASP A 207 44.74 -7.85 4.41
C ASP A 207 46.07 -8.36 3.84
N GLU A 208 47.19 -8.04 4.48
CA GLU A 208 48.52 -8.33 3.93
C GLU A 208 48.80 -9.82 3.73
N GLU A 209 48.24 -10.70 4.59
CA GLU A 209 48.41 -12.16 4.44
C GLU A 209 47.63 -12.67 3.23
N GLU A 210 46.34 -12.32 3.13
CA GLU A 210 45.52 -12.72 1.99
C GLU A 210 45.98 -12.01 0.68
N ALA A 211 46.50 -10.79 0.75
CA ALA A 211 47.03 -10.06 -0.38
C ALA A 211 48.33 -10.67 -0.91
N GLY A 212 49.17 -11.21 -0.02
CA GLY A 212 50.34 -12.02 -0.39
C GLY A 212 49.95 -13.23 -1.24
N VAL A 213 48.86 -13.91 -0.90
CA VAL A 213 48.30 -15.01 -1.71
C VAL A 213 47.87 -14.52 -3.10
N VAL A 214 47.19 -13.38 -3.18
CA VAL A 214 46.75 -12.81 -4.47
C VAL A 214 47.97 -12.46 -5.35
N LYS A 215 48.99 -11.78 -4.80
CA LYS A 215 50.24 -11.50 -5.52
C LYS A 215 50.90 -12.77 -6.02
N LYS A 216 50.97 -13.81 -5.19
CA LYS A 216 51.53 -15.11 -5.56
C LYS A 216 50.78 -15.78 -6.71
N ILE A 217 49.46 -15.65 -6.75
CA ILE A 217 48.64 -16.17 -7.87
C ILE A 217 48.98 -15.47 -9.19
N TYR A 218 49.21 -14.15 -9.16
CA TYR A 218 49.61 -13.38 -10.35
C TYR A 218 51.02 -13.77 -10.83
N GLU A 219 51.99 -13.87 -9.91
CA GLU A 219 53.36 -14.34 -10.19
C GLU A 219 53.36 -15.72 -10.84
N LEU A 220 52.76 -16.72 -10.19
CA LEU A 220 52.73 -18.10 -10.68
C LEU A 220 52.11 -18.19 -12.09
N PHE A 221 51.12 -17.35 -12.41
CA PHE A 221 50.52 -17.32 -13.73
C PHE A 221 51.42 -16.68 -14.80
N LEU A 222 52.15 -15.62 -14.44
CA LEU A 222 53.12 -14.97 -15.32
C LEU A 222 54.33 -15.87 -15.58
N ASP A 223 54.79 -16.61 -14.57
CA ASP A 223 55.82 -17.66 -14.64
C ASP A 223 55.38 -18.85 -15.52
N GLY A 224 54.09 -18.91 -15.85
CA GLY A 224 53.53 -19.81 -16.85
C GLY A 224 52.80 -21.03 -16.31
N ALA A 225 52.55 -21.10 -15.01
CA ALA A 225 51.71 -22.14 -14.44
C ALA A 225 50.28 -22.09 -15.00
N ALA A 226 49.71 -23.24 -15.29
CA ALA A 226 48.33 -23.35 -15.71
C ALA A 226 47.36 -23.06 -14.55
N LEU A 227 46.14 -22.58 -14.86
CA LEU A 227 45.14 -22.23 -13.84
C LEU A 227 44.84 -23.35 -12.81
N ASN A 228 44.89 -24.61 -13.25
CA ASN A 228 44.68 -25.76 -12.36
C ASN A 228 45.92 -26.15 -11.56
N GLU A 229 47.12 -25.79 -12.01
CA GLU A 229 48.37 -25.94 -11.24
C GLU A 229 48.39 -24.97 -10.08
N ILE A 230 48.02 -23.71 -10.34
CA ILE A 230 47.86 -22.69 -9.30
C ILE A 230 46.79 -23.13 -8.29
N ALA A 231 45.64 -23.62 -8.76
CA ALA A 231 44.59 -24.14 -7.87
C ALA A 231 45.09 -25.32 -7.00
N ARG A 232 45.89 -26.24 -7.56
CA ARG A 232 46.52 -27.34 -6.83
C ARG A 232 47.46 -26.85 -5.75
N TYR A 233 48.37 -25.96 -6.11
CA TYR A 233 49.32 -25.34 -5.18
C TYR A 233 48.59 -24.72 -3.98
N LEU A 234 47.58 -23.89 -4.23
CA LEU A 234 46.79 -23.25 -3.16
C LEU A 234 46.09 -24.27 -2.24
N MET A 235 45.65 -25.40 -2.78
CA MET A 235 45.03 -26.46 -1.99
C MET A 235 46.06 -27.26 -1.18
N GLN A 236 47.28 -27.48 -1.69
CA GLN A 236 48.37 -28.16 -0.98
C GLN A 236 48.88 -27.32 0.19
N GLU A 237 48.98 -26.01 0.00
CA GLU A 237 49.35 -25.04 1.04
C GLU A 237 48.21 -24.79 2.06
N GLY A 238 47.06 -25.46 1.93
CA GLY A 238 45.93 -25.32 2.85
C GLY A 238 45.21 -23.95 2.80
N ILE A 239 45.46 -23.15 1.76
CA ILE A 239 44.94 -21.80 1.63
C ILE A 239 43.44 -21.83 1.35
N GLN A 240 42.67 -21.00 2.08
CA GLN A 240 41.23 -20.93 1.93
C GLN A 240 40.79 -19.88 0.90
N THR A 241 39.72 -20.17 0.17
CA THR A 241 39.06 -19.20 -0.72
C THR A 241 38.41 -18.05 0.06
N SER A 242 38.05 -16.96 -0.61
CA SER A 242 37.34 -15.79 -0.02
C SER A 242 35.98 -16.10 0.62
N LYS A 243 35.48 -17.33 0.56
CA LYS A 243 34.26 -17.77 1.26
C LYS A 243 34.53 -18.84 2.32
N GLY A 244 35.79 -19.05 2.68
CA GLY A 244 36.22 -20.07 3.65
C GLY A 244 36.14 -21.50 3.10
N GLY A 245 36.04 -21.68 1.78
CA GLY A 245 36.09 -22.99 1.14
C GLY A 245 37.53 -23.44 0.92
N THR A 246 37.82 -24.72 1.12
CA THR A 246 39.16 -25.32 0.97
C THR A 246 39.43 -25.87 -0.42
N ILE A 247 38.43 -25.87 -1.32
CA ILE A 247 38.56 -26.40 -2.67
C ILE A 247 38.74 -25.24 -3.65
N TRP A 248 39.85 -25.25 -4.37
CA TRP A 248 40.14 -24.33 -5.47
C TRP A 248 39.86 -24.97 -6.83
N ASP A 249 39.39 -24.16 -7.76
CA ASP A 249 39.12 -24.55 -9.15
C ASP A 249 39.78 -23.51 -10.06
N GLY A 250 40.28 -23.91 -11.23
CA GLY A 250 40.92 -22.99 -12.17
C GLY A 250 40.00 -21.84 -12.61
N SER A 251 38.68 -22.01 -12.55
CA SER A 251 37.72 -20.91 -12.78
C SER A 251 37.69 -19.87 -11.66
N VAL A 252 37.99 -20.26 -10.41
CA VAL A 252 38.13 -19.33 -9.28
C VAL A 252 39.42 -18.54 -9.42
N VAL A 253 40.53 -19.20 -9.76
CA VAL A 253 41.82 -18.56 -10.04
C VAL A 253 41.67 -17.59 -11.21
N LYS A 254 41.03 -18.01 -12.31
CA LYS A 254 40.74 -17.13 -13.45
C LYS A 254 39.94 -15.90 -13.05
N LYS A 255 38.89 -16.05 -12.23
CA LYS A 255 38.10 -14.91 -11.74
C LYS A 255 38.94 -13.92 -10.95
N ILE A 256 39.93 -14.39 -10.19
CA ILE A 256 40.87 -13.52 -9.47
C ILE A 256 41.73 -12.75 -10.48
N LEU A 257 42.38 -13.46 -11.41
CA LEU A 257 43.27 -12.88 -12.42
C LEU A 257 42.57 -11.88 -13.36
N THR A 258 41.26 -12.03 -13.60
CA THR A 258 40.48 -11.11 -14.47
C THR A 258 39.74 -10.01 -13.69
N ASN A 259 39.79 -9.99 -12.36
CA ASN A 259 39.04 -9.03 -11.57
C ASN A 259 39.80 -7.71 -11.44
N VAL A 260 39.30 -6.67 -12.11
CA VAL A 260 39.87 -5.32 -12.11
C VAL A 260 39.96 -4.70 -10.70
N ALA A 261 39.15 -5.19 -9.73
CA ALA A 261 39.21 -4.74 -8.33
C ALA A 261 40.62 -4.75 -7.74
N TYR A 262 41.46 -5.72 -8.09
CA TYR A 262 42.81 -5.85 -7.54
C TYR A 262 43.77 -4.72 -7.92
N THR A 263 43.45 -3.92 -8.95
CA THR A 263 44.20 -2.71 -9.33
C THR A 263 43.73 -1.45 -8.61
N GLY A 264 42.81 -1.58 -7.64
CA GLY A 264 42.14 -0.45 -6.96
C GLY A 264 40.96 0.14 -7.74
N ASN A 265 40.74 -0.30 -8.98
CA ASN A 265 39.69 0.18 -9.87
C ASN A 265 38.47 -0.74 -9.85
N ARG A 266 37.26 -0.26 -10.19
CA ARG A 266 36.07 -1.10 -10.16
C ARG A 266 35.00 -0.76 -11.18
N PHE A 267 34.39 -1.79 -11.75
CA PHE A 267 33.13 -1.68 -12.48
C PHE A 267 31.92 -1.90 -11.55
N ALA A 268 30.95 -0.98 -11.61
CA ALA A 268 29.63 -1.14 -11.01
C ALA A 268 28.62 -1.50 -12.12
N TYR A 269 28.07 -2.72 -12.05
CA TYR A 269 27.06 -3.22 -12.99
C TYR A 269 25.67 -3.14 -12.36
N PHE A 270 24.68 -2.63 -13.11
CA PHE A 270 23.28 -2.57 -12.68
C PHE A 270 22.40 -3.53 -13.48
N HIS A 271 22.14 -4.72 -12.94
CA HIS A 271 21.23 -5.67 -13.58
C HIS A 271 19.78 -5.30 -13.28
N THR A 272 19.03 -4.92 -14.32
CA THR A 272 17.56 -4.93 -14.26
C THR A 272 17.09 -6.28 -14.79
N THR A 273 16.38 -7.05 -13.96
CA THR A 273 15.76 -8.29 -14.44
C THR A 273 14.36 -7.95 -14.93
N SER A 274 14.19 -7.80 -16.25
CA SER A 274 12.85 -7.76 -16.85
C SER A 274 12.22 -9.14 -16.71
N ILE A 275 11.02 -9.22 -16.13
CA ILE A 275 10.26 -10.48 -15.98
C ILE A 275 9.79 -10.97 -17.37
N LEU A 276 9.60 -10.05 -18.33
CA LEU A 276 9.10 -10.34 -19.67
C LEU A 276 10.16 -11.00 -20.58
N ASP A 277 11.46 -10.80 -20.33
CA ASP A 277 12.54 -11.18 -21.25
C ASP A 277 13.30 -12.48 -20.88
N ASN A 278 12.62 -13.43 -20.23
CA ASN A 278 13.20 -14.74 -19.88
C ASN A 278 14.54 -14.67 -19.11
N GLY A 279 14.78 -13.56 -18.39
CA GLY A 279 16.00 -13.35 -17.63
C GLY A 279 17.26 -13.10 -18.47
N LYS A 280 17.14 -12.65 -19.72
CA LYS A 280 18.27 -12.05 -20.42
C LYS A 280 18.54 -10.66 -19.82
N PRO A 281 19.72 -10.39 -19.25
CA PRO A 281 20.06 -9.05 -18.83
C PRO A 281 20.14 -8.16 -20.07
N ASN A 282 19.34 -7.08 -20.11
CA ASN A 282 19.49 -6.02 -21.09
C ASN A 282 20.86 -5.33 -20.89
N ASP A 283 21.33 -4.61 -21.92
CA ASP A 283 22.59 -3.85 -21.89
C ASP A 283 22.71 -3.07 -20.59
N VAL A 284 23.70 -3.48 -19.78
CA VAL A 284 23.86 -3.04 -18.40
C VAL A 284 24.62 -1.72 -18.41
N PRO A 285 24.07 -0.61 -17.86
CA PRO A 285 24.86 0.57 -17.59
C PRO A 285 25.99 0.18 -16.63
N SER A 286 27.24 0.34 -17.06
CA SER A 286 28.42 0.03 -16.25
C SER A 286 29.20 1.31 -15.98
N TYR A 287 29.48 1.60 -14.72
CA TYR A 287 30.25 2.77 -14.32
C TYR A 287 31.63 2.30 -13.88
N TYR A 288 32.66 2.89 -14.49
CA TYR A 288 34.04 2.67 -14.09
C TYR A 288 34.41 3.66 -12.99
N ILE A 289 34.90 3.14 -11.87
CA ILE A 289 35.29 3.91 -10.68
C ILE A 289 36.78 3.70 -10.47
N GLU A 290 37.55 4.75 -10.72
CA GLU A 290 39.00 4.76 -10.53
C GLU A 290 39.36 4.92 -9.05
N ASN A 291 40.46 4.29 -8.63
CA ASN A 291 41.06 4.46 -7.30
C ASN A 291 40.07 4.33 -6.12
N SER A 292 39.10 3.44 -6.27
CA SER A 292 38.02 3.24 -5.29
C SER A 292 38.50 2.66 -3.95
N HIS A 293 39.63 1.96 -3.95
CA HIS A 293 40.26 1.33 -2.79
C HIS A 293 41.75 1.05 -3.06
N PRO A 294 42.57 0.73 -2.04
CA PRO A 294 43.99 0.45 -2.25
C PRO A 294 44.23 -0.72 -3.23
N ALA A 295 45.19 -0.56 -4.14
CA ALA A 295 45.56 -1.59 -5.09
C ALA A 295 46.43 -2.68 -4.42
N ILE A 296 46.19 -3.94 -4.74
CA ILE A 296 47.06 -5.07 -4.36
C ILE A 296 48.05 -5.40 -5.48
N ILE A 297 47.59 -5.26 -6.73
CA ILE A 297 48.34 -5.57 -7.94
C ILE A 297 48.53 -4.28 -8.76
N ASP A 298 49.72 -4.09 -9.29
CA ASP A 298 50.02 -2.96 -10.17
C ASP A 298 49.23 -3.08 -11.50
N PRO A 299 48.68 -1.97 -12.04
CA PRO A 299 47.98 -1.99 -13.32
C PRO A 299 48.79 -2.61 -14.47
N SER A 300 50.11 -2.42 -14.51
CA SER A 300 50.98 -3.02 -15.55
C SER A 300 51.02 -4.54 -15.46
N MET A 301 51.18 -5.10 -14.25
CA MET A 301 51.14 -6.54 -14.00
C MET A 301 49.76 -7.13 -14.37
N PHE A 302 48.67 -6.41 -14.07
CA PHE A 302 47.32 -6.82 -14.46
C PHE A 302 47.14 -6.88 -15.98
N GLU A 303 47.65 -5.87 -16.71
CA GLU A 303 47.62 -5.83 -18.17
C GLU A 303 48.42 -6.96 -18.80
N GLU A 304 49.61 -7.28 -18.26
CA GLU A 304 50.41 -8.42 -18.74
C GLU A 304 49.67 -9.75 -18.59
N VAL A 305 49.00 -9.96 -17.44
CA VAL A 305 48.13 -11.12 -17.23
C VAL A 305 46.98 -11.14 -18.23
N GLN A 306 46.33 -9.99 -18.52
CA GLN A 306 45.26 -9.93 -19.53
C GLN A 306 45.78 -10.21 -20.94
N LYS A 307 46.97 -9.70 -21.31
CA LYS A 307 47.62 -9.97 -22.62
C LYS A 307 47.91 -11.45 -22.81
N ARG A 308 48.28 -12.16 -21.73
CA ARG A 308 48.50 -13.61 -21.75
C ARG A 308 47.21 -14.42 -21.97
N PHE A 309 46.05 -13.88 -21.59
CA PHE A 309 44.76 -14.47 -21.94
C PHE A 309 44.46 -14.28 -23.43
N LYS A 310 44.99 -15.16 -24.30
CA LYS A 310 44.53 -15.21 -25.70
C LYS A 310 43.03 -15.52 -25.74
N PRO A 311 42.22 -14.81 -26.54
CA PRO A 311 40.84 -15.19 -26.78
C PRO A 311 40.84 -16.52 -27.52
N THR A 312 40.61 -17.62 -26.80
CA THR A 312 40.29 -18.88 -27.45
C THR A 312 38.91 -18.72 -28.07
N GLU A 313 38.79 -18.92 -29.38
CA GLU A 313 37.48 -19.07 -30.03
C GLU A 313 36.71 -20.12 -29.24
N ARG A 314 35.59 -19.70 -28.66
CA ARG A 314 34.68 -20.64 -28.02
C ARG A 314 34.08 -21.47 -29.14
N LYS A 315 34.53 -22.73 -29.28
CA LYS A 315 33.66 -23.76 -29.85
C LYS A 315 32.32 -23.66 -29.13
N GLU A 316 31.24 -23.56 -29.90
CA GLU A 316 29.88 -23.46 -29.37
C GLU A 316 29.72 -24.46 -28.24
N LYS A 317 29.20 -23.99 -27.09
CA LYS A 317 28.85 -24.89 -26.01
C LYS A 317 27.81 -25.86 -26.57
N ASN A 318 28.19 -27.13 -26.68
CA ASN A 318 27.23 -28.21 -26.84
C ASN A 318 26.07 -27.97 -25.87
N LYS A 319 24.84 -28.12 -26.38
CA LYS A 319 23.57 -28.02 -25.64
C LYS A 319 23.77 -28.60 -24.25
N LYS A 320 23.25 -27.92 -23.21
CA LYS A 320 23.27 -28.39 -21.80
C LYS A 320 23.09 -29.91 -21.81
N ALA A 321 24.13 -30.65 -21.41
CA ALA A 321 24.03 -32.09 -21.28
C ALA A 321 22.82 -32.39 -20.39
N ASP A 322 21.91 -33.23 -20.88
CA ASP A 322 20.79 -33.71 -20.07
C ASP A 322 21.33 -34.25 -18.76
N PHE A 323 20.66 -33.91 -17.66
CA PHE A 323 21.01 -34.39 -16.33
C PHE A 323 21.04 -35.93 -16.35
N ARG A 324 22.23 -36.53 -16.30
CA ARG A 324 22.38 -37.99 -16.22
C ARG A 324 21.94 -38.51 -14.86
N SER A 325 21.43 -39.73 -14.85
CA SER A 325 20.60 -40.29 -13.77
C SER A 325 21.30 -40.49 -12.43
N LEU A 326 22.62 -40.44 -12.29
CA LEU A 326 23.27 -40.50 -10.97
C LEU A 326 23.90 -39.18 -10.51
N SER A 327 23.59 -38.07 -11.19
CA SER A 327 24.18 -36.77 -10.90
C SER A 327 23.87 -36.32 -9.46
N GLY A 328 24.92 -36.16 -8.65
CA GLY A 328 24.81 -35.76 -7.25
C GLY A 328 24.48 -36.89 -6.26
N ARG A 329 24.43 -38.15 -6.72
CA ARG A 329 24.17 -39.34 -5.88
C ARG A 329 25.42 -40.18 -5.61
N VAL A 330 26.42 -40.09 -6.48
CA VAL A 330 27.69 -40.83 -6.34
C VAL A 330 28.73 -39.95 -5.66
N MET A 331 29.27 -40.44 -4.55
CA MET A 331 30.28 -39.79 -3.71
C MET A 331 31.55 -40.63 -3.68
N CYS A 332 32.69 -39.95 -3.64
CA CYS A 332 33.98 -40.58 -3.45
C CYS A 332 34.21 -40.87 -1.96
N GLY A 333 34.45 -42.13 -1.62
CA GLY A 333 34.80 -42.56 -0.26
C GLY A 333 36.19 -42.08 0.19
N ILE A 334 37.10 -41.80 -0.74
CA ILE A 334 38.46 -41.34 -0.44
C ILE A 334 38.46 -39.86 0.00
N CYS A 335 37.75 -38.97 -0.71
CA CYS A 335 37.80 -37.52 -0.45
C CYS A 335 36.45 -36.87 -0.11
N GLY A 336 35.36 -37.65 -0.07
CA GLY A 336 34.02 -37.16 0.24
C GLY A 336 33.36 -36.29 -0.84
N CYS A 337 34.02 -36.05 -1.98
CA CYS A 337 33.48 -35.22 -3.06
C CYS A 337 32.60 -36.01 -4.04
N ASN A 338 31.63 -35.33 -4.65
CA ASN A 338 30.77 -35.94 -5.67
C ASN A 338 31.56 -36.32 -6.92
N TYR A 339 31.21 -37.46 -7.52
CA TYR A 339 31.60 -37.80 -8.88
C TYR A 339 30.86 -36.90 -9.88
N GLN A 340 31.58 -36.50 -10.94
CA GLN A 340 31.06 -35.72 -12.06
C GLN A 340 31.05 -36.60 -13.30
N PHE A 341 29.96 -36.49 -14.06
CA PHE A 341 29.81 -37.15 -15.34
C PHE A 341 30.57 -36.40 -16.45
N LEU A 342 31.24 -37.13 -17.34
CA LEU A 342 32.05 -36.59 -18.44
C LEU A 342 31.56 -37.18 -19.78
N THR A 343 31.19 -36.31 -20.72
CA THR A 343 30.66 -36.67 -22.05
C THR A 343 31.70 -36.68 -23.17
N ASP A 344 32.90 -36.15 -22.93
CA ASP A 344 33.89 -35.87 -23.98
C ASP A 344 34.66 -37.10 -24.49
N TYR A 345 34.29 -38.31 -24.05
CA TYR A 345 34.94 -39.57 -24.42
C TYR A 345 33.96 -40.46 -25.21
N ALA A 346 34.49 -41.33 -26.08
CA ALA A 346 33.70 -42.30 -26.86
C ALA A 346 32.82 -43.21 -25.97
N THR A 347 33.15 -43.35 -24.68
CA THR A 347 32.36 -44.04 -23.67
C THR A 347 32.06 -43.12 -22.45
N PRO A 348 30.80 -43.07 -21.97
CA PRO A 348 30.43 -42.30 -20.78
C PRO A 348 31.18 -42.72 -19.52
N CYS A 349 31.77 -41.77 -18.80
CA CYS A 349 32.48 -42.05 -17.55
C CYS A 349 32.22 -41.02 -16.44
N TRP A 350 32.39 -41.47 -15.22
CA TRP A 350 32.28 -40.73 -13.98
C TRP A 350 33.68 -40.56 -13.37
N ARG A 351 33.99 -39.36 -12.90
CA ARG A 351 35.27 -39.09 -12.21
C ARG A 351 35.03 -38.24 -10.98
N CYS A 352 35.71 -38.53 -9.89
CA CYS A 352 35.71 -37.66 -8.73
C CYS A 352 36.16 -36.25 -9.10
N ARG A 353 35.46 -35.24 -8.59
CA ARG A 353 35.79 -33.82 -8.82
C ARG A 353 37.25 -33.48 -8.46
N MET A 354 37.76 -34.06 -7.37
CA MET A 354 39.13 -33.78 -6.87
C MET A 354 40.22 -34.52 -7.66
N SER A 355 39.88 -35.67 -8.26
CA SER A 355 40.80 -36.44 -9.11
C SER A 355 41.15 -35.68 -10.39
N LYS A 356 40.22 -34.88 -10.94
CA LYS A 356 40.52 -33.98 -12.07
C LYS A 356 41.65 -32.99 -11.72
N SER A 357 41.70 -32.55 -10.48
CA SER A 357 42.72 -31.65 -9.97
C SER A 357 43.91 -32.39 -9.35
N GLY A 358 44.05 -33.72 -9.53
CA GLY A 358 45.17 -34.49 -8.98
C GLY A 358 45.23 -34.56 -7.45
N MET A 359 44.15 -34.20 -6.74
CA MET A 359 44.08 -34.14 -5.27
C MET A 359 43.32 -35.34 -4.67
N CYS A 360 43.03 -36.35 -5.49
CA CYS A 360 42.37 -37.58 -5.07
C CYS A 360 42.72 -38.70 -6.05
N ASP A 361 43.15 -39.83 -5.49
CA ASP A 361 43.59 -41.00 -6.24
C ASP A 361 42.44 -41.89 -6.72
N SER A 362 41.19 -41.44 -6.53
CA SER A 362 40.02 -42.17 -7.00
C SER A 362 40.07 -42.44 -8.50
N THR A 363 39.82 -43.67 -8.89
CA THR A 363 39.79 -44.08 -10.29
C THR A 363 38.59 -43.52 -11.03
N LYS A 364 38.74 -43.37 -12.35
CA LYS A 364 37.61 -43.12 -13.25
C LYS A 364 36.74 -44.38 -13.29
N MET A 365 35.43 -44.20 -13.36
CA MET A 365 34.45 -45.28 -13.36
C MET A 365 33.58 -45.16 -14.61
N TYR A 366 33.46 -46.20 -15.41
CA TYR A 366 32.54 -46.23 -16.54
C TYR A 366 31.10 -46.40 -16.06
N GLU A 367 30.15 -45.94 -16.86
CA GLU A 367 28.73 -46.07 -16.53
C GLU A 367 28.33 -47.56 -16.40
N SER A 368 28.87 -48.44 -17.24
CA SER A 368 28.69 -49.89 -17.15
C SER A 368 29.25 -50.50 -15.85
N GLU A 369 30.37 -49.99 -15.35
CA GLU A 369 30.96 -50.45 -14.08
C GLU A 369 30.09 -50.06 -12.89
N ILE A 370 29.58 -48.82 -12.86
CA ILE A 370 28.64 -48.40 -11.81
C ILE A 370 27.35 -49.20 -11.87
N LEU A 371 26.85 -49.51 -13.06
CA LEU A 371 25.67 -50.38 -13.23
C LEU A 371 25.94 -51.79 -12.66
N SER A 372 27.10 -52.38 -12.97
CA SER A 372 27.50 -53.69 -12.42
C SER A 372 27.63 -53.65 -10.90
N MET A 373 28.20 -52.59 -10.34
CA MET A 373 28.29 -52.40 -8.88
C MET A 373 26.89 -52.32 -8.24
N ILE A 374 25.96 -51.57 -8.84
CA ILE A 374 24.59 -51.50 -8.32
C ILE A 374 23.92 -52.87 -8.39
N LYS A 375 24.08 -53.62 -9.50
CA LYS A 375 23.56 -54.99 -9.62
C LYS A 375 24.11 -55.90 -8.53
N LYS A 376 25.43 -55.87 -8.30
CA LYS A 376 26.07 -56.65 -7.22
C LYS A 376 25.54 -56.28 -5.84
N ALA A 377 25.36 -54.99 -5.54
CA ALA A 377 24.75 -54.56 -4.28
C ALA A 377 23.28 -54.99 -4.15
N PHE A 378 22.53 -55.04 -5.25
CA PHE A 378 21.19 -55.61 -5.27
C PHE A 378 21.23 -57.11 -4.97
N GLU A 379 22.08 -57.86 -5.66
CA GLU A 379 22.25 -59.30 -5.42
C GLU A 379 22.64 -59.60 -3.98
N GLU A 380 23.58 -58.84 -3.39
CA GLU A 380 23.99 -58.96 -1.97
C GLU A 380 22.88 -58.59 -0.97
N ARG A 381 22.07 -57.57 -1.30
CA ARG A 381 20.93 -57.18 -0.46
C ARG A 381 19.82 -58.23 -0.48
N PHE A 382 19.64 -58.82 -1.64
CA PHE A 382 18.57 -59.73 -1.97
C PHE A 382 19.18 -61.14 -2.23
N SER A 383 20.10 -61.63 -1.39
CA SER A 383 20.79 -62.92 -1.58
C SER A 383 20.05 -64.12 -1.00
N SER A 384 18.73 -64.25 -1.22
CA SER A 384 17.98 -65.44 -0.82
C SER A 384 17.37 -66.15 -2.02
N ASP A 385 17.36 -67.48 -2.03
CA ASP A 385 16.82 -68.34 -3.11
C ASP A 385 15.32 -68.11 -3.44
N SER A 386 14.65 -67.16 -2.79
CA SER A 386 13.21 -66.92 -2.86
C SER A 386 12.79 -65.45 -3.07
N ILE A 387 13.57 -64.63 -3.77
CA ILE A 387 13.12 -63.27 -4.11
C ILE A 387 12.26 -63.27 -5.37
N ALA A 388 11.04 -62.79 -5.21
CA ALA A 388 10.16 -62.51 -6.32
C ALA A 388 10.33 -61.05 -6.76
N LEU A 389 9.99 -60.77 -8.02
CA LEU A 389 9.87 -59.40 -8.55
C LEU A 389 8.97 -58.50 -7.67
N ARG A 390 8.02 -59.12 -6.94
CA ARG A 390 7.12 -58.45 -5.98
C ARG A 390 7.87 -57.85 -4.78
N ASP A 391 8.95 -58.48 -4.31
CA ASP A 391 9.69 -58.06 -3.11
C ASP A 391 10.50 -56.78 -3.36
N ILE A 392 10.90 -56.55 -4.62
CA ILE A 392 11.56 -55.31 -5.06
C ILE A 392 10.52 -54.23 -5.43
N PHE A 393 9.39 -54.65 -6.00
CA PHE A 393 8.33 -53.76 -6.47
C PHE A 393 7.54 -53.12 -5.34
N TYR A 394 7.10 -53.91 -4.35
CA TYR A 394 6.13 -53.47 -3.35
C TYR A 394 6.68 -52.41 -2.37
N PRO A 395 7.92 -52.51 -1.85
CA PRO A 395 8.51 -51.45 -1.03
C PRO A 395 8.61 -50.10 -1.77
N MET A 396 8.99 -50.12 -3.05
CA MET A 396 9.05 -48.91 -3.88
C MET A 396 7.65 -48.35 -4.17
N LYS A 397 6.68 -49.23 -4.48
CA LYS A 397 5.28 -48.84 -4.65
C LYS A 397 4.71 -48.22 -3.38
N ARG A 398 4.99 -48.81 -2.23
CA ARG A 398 4.60 -48.28 -0.91
C ARG A 398 5.19 -46.89 -0.69
N LEU A 399 6.49 -46.69 -0.92
CA LEU A 399 7.12 -45.36 -0.84
C LEU A 399 6.50 -44.35 -1.82
N HIS A 400 6.14 -44.80 -3.03
CA HIS A 400 5.57 -43.94 -4.05
C HIS A 400 4.13 -43.49 -3.73
N GLU A 401 3.32 -44.40 -3.20
CA GLU A 401 1.89 -44.21 -2.91
C GLU A 401 1.63 -43.63 -1.51
N HIS A 402 2.45 -43.97 -0.51
CA HIS A 402 2.23 -43.62 0.90
C HIS A 402 3.17 -42.49 1.35
N ASP A 403 2.60 -41.40 1.86
CA ASP A 403 3.34 -40.25 2.40
C ASP A 403 3.69 -40.40 3.89
N TYR A 404 4.28 -41.54 4.28
CA TYR A 404 4.73 -41.75 5.67
C TYR A 404 5.78 -40.72 6.12
N LEU A 405 6.46 -40.10 5.15
CA LEU A 405 7.40 -39.01 5.37
C LEU A 405 6.74 -37.81 6.06
N GLU A 406 5.47 -37.52 5.76
CA GLU A 406 4.74 -36.41 6.36
C GLU A 406 4.37 -36.68 7.81
N HIS A 407 3.91 -37.89 8.09
CA HIS A 407 3.63 -38.32 9.46
C HIS A 407 4.89 -38.19 10.32
N ARG A 408 6.04 -38.65 9.80
CA ARG A 408 7.34 -38.54 10.50
C ARG A 408 7.78 -37.09 10.74
N ARG A 409 7.45 -36.14 9.85
CA ARG A 409 7.68 -34.69 10.09
C ARG A 409 6.85 -34.17 11.25
N LEU A 410 5.58 -34.54 11.30
CA LEU A 410 4.67 -34.11 12.35
C LEU A 410 5.13 -34.64 13.72
N LEU A 411 5.64 -35.87 13.76
CA LEU A 411 6.26 -36.45 14.96
C LEU A 411 7.48 -35.62 15.40
N TYR A 412 8.44 -35.33 14.50
CA TYR A 412 9.58 -34.47 14.88
C TYR A 412 9.15 -33.08 15.38
N PHE A 413 8.13 -32.46 14.78
CA PHE A 413 7.61 -31.19 15.28
C PHE A 413 6.97 -31.33 16.67
N SER A 414 6.26 -32.43 16.92
CA SER A 414 5.70 -32.74 18.23
C SER A 414 6.80 -32.94 19.26
N ASP A 415 7.82 -33.74 18.96
CA ASP A 415 8.92 -34.06 19.87
C ASP A 415 9.74 -32.81 20.21
N ILE A 416 10.10 -32.00 19.20
CA ILE A 416 10.82 -30.73 19.40
C ILE A 416 9.98 -29.77 20.25
N ARG A 417 8.65 -29.75 20.08
CA ARG A 417 7.76 -28.91 20.88
C ARG A 417 7.69 -29.37 22.33
N LEU A 418 7.53 -30.67 22.57
CA LEU A 418 7.51 -31.25 23.92
C LEU A 418 8.80 -30.92 24.67
N VAL A 419 9.95 -31.10 24.03
CA VAL A 419 11.26 -30.79 24.65
C VAL A 419 11.41 -29.30 24.95
N LYS A 420 10.83 -28.39 24.15
CA LYS A 420 10.80 -26.94 24.47
C LYS A 420 9.85 -26.60 25.62
N GLU A 421 8.75 -27.32 25.76
CA GLU A 421 7.84 -27.15 26.89
C GLU A 421 8.50 -27.67 28.18
N GLU A 422 9.22 -28.79 28.10
CA GLU A 422 10.11 -29.28 29.16
C GLU A 422 11.18 -28.23 29.52
N GLU A 423 11.89 -27.66 28.53
CA GLU A 423 12.92 -26.61 28.71
C GLU A 423 12.42 -25.38 29.49
N LYS A 424 11.13 -25.00 29.31
CA LYS A 424 10.54 -23.83 29.99
C LYS A 424 10.24 -24.07 31.48
N VAL A 425 9.99 -25.31 31.86
CA VAL A 425 9.53 -25.69 33.20
C VAL A 425 10.65 -26.41 33.99
N ALA A 426 11.73 -26.81 33.30
CA ALA A 426 12.83 -27.56 33.88
C ALA A 426 13.68 -26.73 34.86
N PRO A 427 14.12 -27.33 35.99
CA PRO A 427 15.11 -26.75 36.88
C PRO A 427 16.46 -26.55 36.17
N GLU A 428 17.25 -25.58 36.63
CA GLU A 428 18.55 -25.19 36.03
C GLU A 428 19.54 -26.36 35.89
N LYS A 429 19.47 -27.38 36.75
CA LYS A 429 20.33 -28.58 36.73
C LYS A 429 20.02 -29.56 35.59
N GLU A 430 18.82 -29.53 35.02
CA GLU A 430 18.40 -30.45 33.93
C GLU A 430 18.40 -29.76 32.56
N LEU A 431 18.62 -28.45 32.53
CA LEU A 431 18.54 -27.61 31.34
C LEU A 431 19.51 -28.06 30.24
N ASP A 432 20.76 -28.36 30.61
CA ASP A 432 21.81 -28.77 29.64
C ASP A 432 21.47 -30.09 28.93
N GLY A 433 20.88 -31.05 29.66
CA GLY A 433 20.43 -32.32 29.08
C GLY A 433 19.28 -32.14 28.09
N ILE A 434 18.32 -31.26 28.43
CA ILE A 434 17.16 -30.94 27.60
C ILE A 434 17.60 -30.14 26.35
N VAL A 435 18.52 -29.19 26.49
CA VAL A 435 19.10 -28.43 25.38
C VAL A 435 19.87 -29.35 24.41
N ASN A 436 20.64 -30.31 24.93
CA ASN A 436 21.32 -31.29 24.09
C ASN A 436 20.34 -32.22 23.35
N LYS A 437 19.31 -32.72 24.05
CA LYS A 437 18.24 -33.53 23.45
C LYS A 437 17.50 -32.77 22.34
N LYS A 438 17.21 -31.49 22.56
CA LYS A 438 16.63 -30.59 21.55
C LYS A 438 17.53 -30.42 20.34
N HIS A 439 18.81 -30.14 20.55
CA HIS A 439 19.78 -30.01 19.46
C HIS A 439 19.90 -31.29 18.64
N GLN A 440 19.92 -32.46 19.29
CA GLN A 440 19.93 -33.75 18.61
C GLN A 440 18.69 -33.95 17.74
N LEU A 441 17.48 -33.71 18.28
CA LEU A 441 16.23 -33.80 17.53
C LEU A 441 16.18 -32.84 16.34
N GLU A 442 16.67 -31.61 16.51
CA GLU A 442 16.78 -30.64 15.43
C GLU A 442 17.74 -31.13 14.33
N GLU A 443 18.91 -31.69 14.69
CA GLU A 443 19.85 -32.29 13.73
C GLU A 443 19.24 -33.47 12.98
N GLU A 444 18.59 -34.40 13.68
CA GLU A 444 17.88 -35.54 13.09
C GLU A 444 16.80 -35.08 12.11
N PHE A 445 16.02 -34.05 12.46
CA PHE A 445 15.05 -33.43 11.57
C PHE A 445 15.71 -32.84 10.31
N PHE A 446 16.84 -32.15 10.42
CA PHE A 446 17.57 -31.63 9.25
C PHE A 446 18.08 -32.75 8.34
N HIS A 447 18.58 -33.84 8.92
CA HIS A 447 19.02 -35.01 8.16
C HIS A 447 17.84 -35.66 7.42
N PHE A 448 16.72 -35.82 8.10
CA PHE A 448 15.48 -36.31 7.53
C PHE A 448 14.98 -35.44 6.37
N GLU A 449 14.96 -34.11 6.50
CA GLU A 449 14.53 -33.21 5.42
C GLU A 449 15.41 -33.30 4.17
N ARG A 450 16.73 -33.44 4.33
CA ARG A 450 17.65 -33.66 3.20
C ARG A 450 17.35 -34.97 2.48
N TYR A 451 17.03 -36.02 3.24
CA TYR A 451 16.63 -37.31 2.68
C TYR A 451 15.30 -37.19 1.93
N VAL A 452 14.26 -36.58 2.52
CA VAL A 452 12.96 -36.38 1.84
C VAL A 452 13.13 -35.61 0.53
N LYS A 453 13.96 -34.57 0.52
CA LYS A 453 14.26 -33.80 -0.68
C LYS A 453 14.82 -34.69 -1.80
N LYS A 454 15.77 -35.58 -1.50
CA LYS A 454 16.35 -36.52 -2.48
C LYS A 454 15.30 -37.51 -2.98
N ILE A 455 14.49 -38.05 -2.08
CA ILE A 455 13.38 -38.92 -2.44
C ILE A 455 12.44 -38.20 -3.41
N GLU A 456 12.02 -36.97 -3.11
CA GLU A 456 11.15 -36.19 -4.00
C GLU A 456 11.79 -35.89 -5.37
N GLU A 457 13.10 -35.61 -5.41
CA GLU A 457 13.85 -35.43 -6.67
C GLU A 457 13.84 -36.69 -7.56
N ASP A 458 13.80 -37.90 -6.98
CA ASP A 458 13.80 -39.16 -7.73
C ASP A 458 12.40 -39.67 -8.09
N ARG A 459 11.33 -38.96 -7.72
CA ARG A 459 9.97 -39.40 -7.99
C ARG A 459 9.68 -39.71 -9.47
N PRO A 460 10.13 -38.88 -10.45
CA PRO A 460 9.96 -39.20 -11.87
C PRO A 460 10.63 -40.51 -12.30
N TYR A 461 11.74 -40.87 -11.64
CA TYR A 461 12.44 -42.13 -11.91
C TYR A 461 11.71 -43.31 -11.27
N ARG A 462 11.14 -43.14 -10.07
CA ARG A 462 10.26 -44.15 -9.45
C ARG A 462 9.00 -44.40 -10.27
N GLU A 463 8.35 -43.36 -10.79
CA GLU A 463 7.17 -43.50 -11.67
C GLU A 463 7.49 -44.31 -12.92
N LYS A 464 8.61 -43.99 -13.59
CA LYS A 464 9.10 -44.74 -14.74
C LYS A 464 9.45 -46.18 -14.39
N ALA A 465 10.17 -46.42 -13.29
CA ALA A 465 10.55 -47.76 -12.85
C ALA A 465 9.33 -48.61 -12.48
N LEU A 466 8.36 -48.06 -11.73
CA LEU A 466 7.11 -48.75 -11.38
C LEU A 466 6.27 -49.10 -12.62
N SER A 467 6.22 -48.20 -13.62
CA SER A 467 5.52 -48.46 -14.87
C SER A 467 6.21 -49.58 -15.66
N TRP A 468 7.53 -49.50 -15.81
CA TRP A 468 8.36 -50.50 -16.50
C TRP A 468 8.32 -51.87 -15.83
N MET A 469 8.36 -51.94 -14.49
CA MET A 469 8.31 -53.22 -13.77
C MET A 469 7.00 -53.99 -13.96
N LYS A 470 5.90 -53.29 -14.30
CA LYS A 470 4.61 -53.97 -14.61
C LYS A 470 4.66 -54.78 -15.90
N SER A 471 5.59 -54.48 -16.81
CA SER A 471 5.76 -55.24 -18.06
C SER A 471 6.72 -56.42 -17.96
N LEU A 472 7.42 -56.59 -16.82
CA LEU A 472 8.41 -57.65 -16.63
C LEU A 472 7.73 -58.93 -16.11
N GLN A 473 8.22 -60.09 -16.56
CA GLN A 473 7.68 -61.40 -16.20
C GLN A 473 8.55 -62.14 -15.16
N SER A 474 9.85 -61.87 -15.11
CA SER A 474 10.79 -62.53 -14.19
C SER A 474 11.81 -61.57 -13.58
N LEU A 475 12.50 -62.05 -12.52
CA LEU A 475 13.60 -61.33 -11.89
C LEU A 475 14.85 -61.28 -12.78
N ASP A 476 15.09 -62.33 -13.57
CA ASP A 476 16.19 -62.35 -14.53
C ASP A 476 16.00 -61.29 -15.63
N GLU A 477 14.77 -61.15 -16.12
CA GLU A 477 14.42 -60.11 -17.09
C GLU A 477 14.61 -58.70 -16.52
N PHE A 478 14.36 -58.52 -15.22
CA PHE A 478 14.66 -57.28 -14.52
C PHE A 478 16.16 -56.98 -14.55
N PHE A 479 17.02 -57.90 -14.12
CA PHE A 479 18.46 -57.66 -14.09
C PHE A 479 19.07 -57.52 -15.49
N GLU A 480 18.53 -58.19 -16.50
CA GLU A 480 18.99 -58.06 -17.89
C GLU A 480 18.65 -56.68 -18.47
N LYS A 481 17.41 -56.22 -18.30
CA LYS A 481 16.89 -54.99 -18.92
C LYS A 481 17.03 -53.72 -18.05
N ALA A 482 17.42 -53.85 -16.78
CA ALA A 482 17.59 -52.72 -15.88
C ALA A 482 18.73 -51.79 -16.32
N THR A 483 18.38 -50.53 -16.56
CA THR A 483 19.31 -49.43 -16.80
C THR A 483 19.56 -48.64 -15.53
N ILE A 484 20.58 -47.79 -15.53
CA ILE A 484 20.87 -46.88 -14.41
C ILE A 484 19.69 -45.96 -14.09
N ASP A 485 18.93 -45.53 -15.10
CA ASP A 485 17.75 -44.68 -14.93
C ASP A 485 16.69 -45.35 -14.06
N TYR A 486 16.49 -46.67 -14.25
CA TYR A 486 15.61 -47.45 -13.40
C TYR A 486 16.21 -47.61 -12.02
N PHE A 487 17.47 -48.04 -11.90
CA PHE A 487 18.10 -48.24 -10.59
C PHE A 487 18.17 -46.98 -9.71
N ARG A 488 18.19 -45.78 -10.31
CA ARG A 488 18.09 -44.52 -9.59
C ARG A 488 16.83 -44.44 -8.70
N ALA A 489 15.76 -45.12 -9.07
CA ALA A 489 14.54 -45.18 -8.26
C ALA A 489 14.78 -45.79 -6.86
N TRP A 490 15.81 -46.63 -6.71
CA TRP A 490 16.18 -47.28 -5.46
C TRP A 490 17.37 -46.63 -4.74
N VAL A 491 18.35 -46.13 -5.50
CA VAL A 491 19.62 -45.61 -4.96
C VAL A 491 19.50 -44.15 -4.55
N VAL A 492 19.47 -43.88 -3.24
CA VAL A 492 19.49 -42.51 -2.70
C VAL A 492 20.88 -41.92 -2.77
N ASN A 493 21.90 -42.70 -2.43
CA ASN A 493 23.29 -42.30 -2.48
C ASN A 493 24.17 -43.54 -2.68
N MET A 494 25.35 -43.35 -3.26
CA MET A 494 26.36 -44.40 -3.40
C MET A 494 27.73 -43.81 -3.04
N THR A 495 28.46 -44.49 -2.17
CA THR A 495 29.80 -44.10 -1.72
C THR A 495 30.81 -45.11 -2.25
N ILE A 496 31.74 -44.68 -3.11
CA ILE A 496 32.69 -45.56 -3.80
C ILE A 496 34.09 -45.32 -3.27
N TYR A 497 34.71 -46.34 -2.66
CA TYR A 497 36.12 -46.32 -2.24
C TYR A 497 37.02 -46.91 -3.34
N SER A 498 36.59 -48.04 -3.91
CA SER A 498 37.23 -48.72 -5.05
C SER A 498 36.16 -49.42 -5.90
N LYS A 499 36.55 -50.13 -6.98
CA LYS A 499 35.62 -50.93 -7.80
C LYS A 499 34.97 -52.07 -7.00
N ASP A 500 35.72 -52.63 -6.05
CA ASP A 500 35.31 -53.79 -5.27
C ASP A 500 34.81 -53.43 -3.86
N THR A 501 35.04 -52.18 -3.41
CA THR A 501 34.69 -51.70 -2.07
C THR A 501 33.80 -50.45 -2.15
N PHE A 502 32.52 -50.60 -1.83
CA PHE A 502 31.54 -49.51 -1.92
C PHE A 502 30.30 -49.73 -1.05
N ILE A 503 29.56 -48.64 -0.83
CA ILE A 503 28.32 -48.62 -0.04
C ILE A 503 27.20 -48.05 -0.89
N VAL A 504 26.07 -48.75 -0.97
CA VAL A 504 24.84 -48.25 -1.56
C VAL A 504 23.85 -47.92 -0.45
N HIS A 505 23.37 -46.67 -0.43
CA HIS A 505 22.32 -46.22 0.48
C HIS A 505 20.98 -46.22 -0.27
N TRP A 506 20.04 -46.99 0.26
CA TRP A 506 18.76 -47.25 -0.36
C TRP A 506 17.68 -46.26 0.09
N PHE A 507 16.55 -46.27 -0.62
CA PHE A 507 15.43 -45.38 -0.31
C PHE A 507 14.77 -45.66 1.03
N ASP A 508 14.90 -46.83 1.61
CA ASP A 508 14.34 -47.21 2.91
C ASP A 508 15.30 -46.94 4.08
N GLN A 509 16.40 -46.24 3.82
CA GLN A 509 17.44 -45.86 4.78
C GLN A 509 18.37 -47.01 5.21
N GLU A 510 18.22 -48.19 4.61
CA GLU A 510 19.21 -49.27 4.76
C GLU A 510 20.45 -49.01 3.89
N GLU A 511 21.55 -49.67 4.24
CA GLU A 511 22.80 -49.65 3.48
C GLU A 511 23.29 -51.06 3.17
N THR A 512 23.77 -51.26 1.95
CA THR A 512 24.47 -52.50 1.56
C THR A 512 25.94 -52.18 1.34
N LYS A 513 26.80 -52.92 2.05
CA LYS A 513 28.25 -52.79 2.00
C LYS A 513 28.81 -53.97 1.21
N VAL A 514 29.47 -53.65 0.10
CA VAL A 514 30.07 -54.63 -0.81
C VAL A 514 31.60 -54.53 -0.70
N GLY A 515 32.27 -55.66 -0.43
CA GLY A 515 33.73 -55.80 -0.35
C GLY A 515 34.30 -56.10 1.05
N GLU A 516 35.52 -56.66 1.11
CA GLU A 516 36.22 -57.02 2.36
C GLU A 516 37.24 -55.95 2.78
N GLY A 517 37.18 -55.50 4.05
CA GLY A 517 38.15 -54.58 4.68
C GLY A 517 37.52 -53.42 5.47
N PRO A 518 38.27 -52.75 6.38
CA PRO A 518 37.78 -51.59 7.11
C PRO A 518 37.49 -50.44 6.14
N MET A 519 36.21 -50.11 5.94
CA MET A 519 35.81 -48.94 5.16
C MET A 519 36.02 -47.69 6.03
N PRO A 520 37.00 -46.82 5.73
CA PRO A 520 37.20 -45.61 6.52
C PRO A 520 35.97 -44.71 6.40
N GLU A 521 35.56 -44.05 7.48
CA GLU A 521 34.57 -42.97 7.34
C GLU A 521 35.11 -41.96 6.32
N PRO A 522 34.32 -41.56 5.31
CA PRO A 522 34.79 -40.59 4.33
C PRO A 522 35.21 -39.34 5.11
N PRO A 523 36.41 -38.76 4.84
CA PRO A 523 36.90 -37.64 5.62
C PRO A 523 35.82 -36.57 5.65
N ARG A 524 35.27 -36.29 6.85
CA ARG A 524 34.29 -35.21 7.03
C ARG A 524 34.95 -33.99 6.43
N THR A 525 34.37 -33.43 5.36
CA THR A 525 34.91 -32.22 4.73
C THR A 525 35.31 -31.25 5.84
N LEU A 526 36.53 -30.69 5.82
CA LEU A 526 37.10 -29.80 6.86
C LEU A 526 36.11 -28.73 7.39
N ARG A 527 35.09 -28.41 6.59
CA ARG A 527 33.89 -27.62 6.92
C ARG A 527 33.10 -28.08 8.15
N ASN A 528 33.11 -29.36 8.50
CA ASN A 528 32.38 -29.93 9.64
C ASN A 528 33.23 -30.06 10.93
N GLN A 529 34.56 -30.17 10.82
CA GLN A 529 35.45 -30.27 11.99
C GLN A 529 35.49 -28.94 12.78
N LYS A 530 35.60 -27.79 12.11
CA LYS A 530 35.59 -26.46 12.76
C LYS A 530 34.27 -26.06 13.44
N ARG A 531 33.18 -26.82 13.22
CA ARG A 531 31.89 -26.55 13.88
C ARG A 531 31.83 -27.13 15.31
N LYS A 532 32.59 -28.19 15.58
CA LYS A 532 32.73 -28.81 16.90
C LYS A 532 33.74 -28.08 17.78
N GLU A 533 34.82 -27.55 17.19
CA GLU A 533 35.84 -26.76 17.93
C GLU A 533 35.29 -25.40 18.42
N LYS A 534 34.33 -24.81 17.70
CA LYS A 534 33.64 -23.59 18.16
C LYS A 534 32.61 -23.81 19.27
N SER A 535 32.13 -25.04 19.48
CA SER A 535 31.18 -25.37 20.55
C SER A 535 31.86 -25.85 21.83
N THR A 536 33.17 -26.14 21.79
CA THR A 536 33.94 -26.67 22.93
C THR A 536 34.74 -25.59 23.67
N GLN A 537 34.67 -24.32 23.25
CA GLN A 537 35.43 -23.22 23.86
C GLN A 537 34.65 -22.39 24.90
N THR A 538 33.48 -22.88 25.32
CA THR A 538 32.67 -22.30 26.41
C THR A 538 32.24 -23.41 27.36
N GLY A 539 33.19 -23.95 28.12
CA GLY A 539 32.94 -24.84 29.24
C GLY A 539 33.93 -24.48 30.33
N ILE A 540 33.44 -23.87 31.41
CA ILE A 540 34.20 -23.60 32.62
C ILE A 540 34.20 -24.91 33.42
N ASP A 541 35.40 -25.39 33.73
CA ASP A 541 35.65 -26.56 34.58
C ASP A 541 35.12 -26.35 36.00
N LEU A 542 34.25 -27.25 36.47
CA LEU A 542 34.07 -27.52 37.89
C LEU A 542 33.78 -29.01 38.10
N GLU A 543 34.80 -29.72 38.57
CA GLU A 543 34.74 -31.07 39.14
C GLU A 543 34.07 -31.06 40.52
N GLY A 544 33.36 -32.14 40.86
CA GLY A 544 33.30 -32.63 42.25
C GLY A 544 31.94 -33.03 42.85
N LYS A 545 31.89 -34.31 43.26
CA LYS A 545 31.17 -34.93 44.41
C LYS A 545 29.77 -35.54 44.22
N GLU A 546 29.81 -36.86 44.03
CA GLU A 546 29.24 -37.98 44.83
C GLU A 546 28.08 -37.76 45.83
N ASP A 547 27.16 -38.73 45.75
CA ASP A 547 26.36 -39.44 46.76
C ASP A 547 25.33 -38.72 47.66
N GLY A 548 24.14 -39.33 47.80
CA GLY A 548 23.23 -39.02 48.90
C GLY A 548 21.76 -39.43 48.74
N ASP A 549 21.48 -40.65 49.16
CA ASP A 549 20.21 -41.32 49.48
C ASP A 549 19.04 -40.51 50.13
N VAL A 550 17.81 -40.82 49.66
CA VAL A 550 16.65 -41.35 50.44
C VAL A 550 15.73 -40.39 51.27
N LEU A 551 14.41 -40.70 51.20
CA LEU A 551 13.23 -40.37 52.06
C LEU A 551 12.42 -39.10 51.73
N VAL A 552 11.18 -39.19 51.22
CA VAL A 552 9.91 -39.77 51.75
C VAL A 552 9.25 -38.91 52.85
N ALA A 553 8.26 -38.13 52.38
CA ALA A 553 6.91 -37.92 52.95
C ALA A 553 6.75 -36.98 54.18
N PRO A 554 5.51 -36.79 54.70
CA PRO A 554 4.38 -36.02 54.15
C PRO A 554 3.81 -35.06 55.23
N ILE A 555 2.65 -34.41 55.01
CA ILE A 555 1.57 -34.03 55.98
C ILE A 555 0.71 -32.93 55.31
N LYS A 556 -0.48 -33.26 54.79
CA LYS A 556 -1.83 -33.27 55.43
C LYS A 556 -2.46 -31.87 55.49
N ARG A 557 -3.54 -31.61 54.71
CA ARG A 557 -4.99 -31.74 55.07
C ARG A 557 -5.43 -30.60 56.01
N GLU A 558 -6.58 -29.95 55.91
CA GLU A 558 -7.93 -30.28 55.42
C GLU A 558 -8.70 -28.93 55.32
N ALA A 559 -9.49 -28.68 54.27
CA ALA A 559 -10.97 -28.77 54.25
C ALA A 559 -11.74 -27.77 55.15
N ASN A 560 -12.57 -26.94 54.50
CA ASN A 560 -13.91 -26.45 54.92
C ASN A 560 -14.46 -25.66 53.71
N SER A 561 -15.31 -26.22 52.83
CA SER A 561 -16.75 -26.51 52.94
C SER A 561 -17.67 -25.29 52.97
N THR A 562 -18.75 -25.39 52.18
CA THR A 562 -19.93 -24.50 51.99
C THR A 562 -19.79 -23.38 50.95
N SER A 563 -20.69 -23.20 49.97
CA SER A 563 -22.00 -23.81 49.69
C SER A 563 -22.40 -23.60 48.22
N HIS A 564 -22.97 -24.63 47.60
CA HIS A 564 -23.85 -24.51 46.45
C HIS A 564 -25.01 -23.55 46.77
N VAL A 565 -25.26 -22.56 45.92
CA VAL A 565 -26.59 -22.05 45.49
C VAL A 565 -26.38 -20.87 44.55
N SER A 566 -27.14 -20.85 43.45
CA SER A 566 -27.34 -19.73 42.51
C SER A 566 -26.38 -19.60 41.31
N LEU A 567 -26.41 -20.59 40.42
CA LEU A 567 -26.15 -20.36 38.98
C LEU A 567 -27.28 -20.87 38.06
N THR A 568 -28.42 -21.24 38.63
CA THR A 568 -29.64 -21.63 37.92
C THR A 568 -30.67 -20.50 37.79
N LYS A 569 -30.38 -19.29 38.30
CA LYS A 569 -31.18 -18.07 38.09
C LYS A 569 -30.67 -17.17 36.95
N GLN A 570 -29.47 -17.41 36.45
CA GLN A 570 -28.89 -16.62 35.35
C GLN A 570 -29.23 -17.21 33.97
N ILE A 571 -29.40 -18.54 33.89
CA ILE A 571 -29.76 -19.25 32.65
C ILE A 571 -31.26 -19.11 32.30
N LYS A 572 -32.15 -18.92 33.29
CA LYS A 572 -33.59 -18.71 33.05
C LYS A 572 -33.98 -17.28 32.64
N LYS A 573 -33.06 -16.30 32.74
CA LYS A 573 -33.31 -14.92 32.31
C LYS A 573 -32.97 -14.69 30.82
N GLU A 574 -32.09 -15.51 30.25
CA GLU A 574 -31.71 -15.46 28.84
C GLU A 574 -32.64 -16.31 27.95
N GLN A 575 -33.23 -17.39 28.46
CA GLN A 575 -34.23 -18.18 27.72
C GLN A 575 -35.60 -17.51 27.58
N LYS A 576 -35.90 -16.43 28.33
CA LYS A 576 -37.16 -15.68 28.22
C LYS A 576 -37.13 -14.57 27.16
N ASN A 577 -35.94 -14.20 26.66
CA ASN A 577 -35.79 -13.27 25.55
C ASN A 577 -35.83 -13.95 24.17
N MET A 578 -35.96 -15.28 24.13
CA MET A 578 -35.96 -16.07 22.90
C MET A 578 -37.37 -16.42 22.38
N TRP A 579 -38.44 -16.14 23.13
CA TRP A 579 -39.84 -16.31 22.66
C TRP A 579 -40.45 -15.00 22.11
N LYS A 580 -39.83 -13.84 22.34
CA LYS A 580 -40.37 -12.54 21.87
C LYS A 580 -39.95 -12.14 20.45
N VAL A 581 -39.05 -12.91 19.82
CA VAL A 581 -38.55 -12.68 18.45
C VAL A 581 -39.29 -13.56 17.43
N GLU A 582 -39.88 -14.67 17.88
CA GLU A 582 -40.54 -15.64 17.00
C GLU A 582 -41.99 -15.27 16.66
N GLN A 583 -42.61 -14.33 17.39
CA GLN A 583 -43.91 -13.74 17.05
C GLN A 583 -43.83 -12.46 16.20
N SER A 584 -42.63 -11.93 15.91
CA SER A 584 -42.45 -10.81 14.96
C SER A 584 -42.21 -11.27 13.51
N LEU A 585 -42.14 -12.58 13.26
CA LEU A 585 -41.82 -13.17 11.94
C LEU A 585 -43.05 -13.62 11.13
N GLN A 586 -44.26 -13.21 11.52
CA GLN A 586 -45.50 -13.46 10.76
C GLN A 586 -46.32 -12.19 10.51
N THR A 587 -45.64 -11.10 10.16
CA THR A 587 -46.28 -9.96 9.51
C THR A 587 -45.81 -9.97 8.07
N GLN A 588 -46.75 -10.16 7.14
CA GLN A 588 -46.54 -10.13 5.69
C GLN A 588 -45.62 -8.96 5.30
N THR A 589 -44.37 -9.26 4.95
CA THR A 589 -43.48 -8.27 4.33
C THR A 589 -43.97 -8.00 2.92
N LYS A 590 -44.72 -6.92 2.76
CA LYS A 590 -44.72 -6.16 1.50
C LYS A 590 -43.26 -5.91 1.12
N GLN A 591 -42.79 -6.46 0.00
CA GLN A 591 -41.52 -6.07 -0.60
C GLN A 591 -41.51 -4.55 -0.75
N GLN A 592 -40.64 -3.85 -0.02
CA GLN A 592 -40.40 -2.43 -0.26
C GLN A 592 -39.55 -2.30 -1.53
N THR A 593 -40.08 -1.60 -2.52
CA THR A 593 -39.39 -1.28 -3.77
C THR A 593 -38.24 -0.29 -3.50
N LEU A 594 -37.08 -0.51 -4.11
CA LEU A 594 -35.88 0.33 -3.96
C LEU A 594 -35.98 1.57 -4.84
N ARG A 595 -35.87 2.78 -4.26
CA ARG A 595 -35.88 4.04 -5.02
C ARG A 595 -34.59 4.19 -5.80
N THR A 596 -34.68 3.88 -7.09
CA THR A 596 -33.52 3.71 -7.97
C THR A 596 -33.43 4.88 -8.95
N ALA A 597 -32.31 5.59 -8.91
CA ALA A 597 -31.97 6.65 -9.85
C ALA A 597 -30.88 6.18 -10.83
N SER A 598 -30.80 6.77 -12.02
CA SER A 598 -29.67 6.53 -12.93
C SER A 598 -28.83 7.80 -13.16
N TYR A 599 -27.52 7.61 -13.37
CA TYR A 599 -26.59 8.69 -13.71
C TYR A 599 -25.95 8.44 -15.08
N CYS A 600 -26.19 9.37 -16.01
CA CYS A 600 -25.74 9.31 -17.40
C CYS A 600 -24.75 10.44 -17.73
N ARG A 601 -23.73 10.12 -18.54
CA ARG A 601 -22.73 11.09 -19.01
C ARG A 601 -22.12 10.63 -20.34
N VAL A 602 -21.84 11.56 -21.24
CA VAL A 602 -21.02 11.34 -22.45
C VAL A 602 -19.60 11.87 -22.23
N SER A 603 -18.57 11.12 -22.62
CA SER A 603 -17.16 11.50 -22.43
C SER A 603 -16.47 11.67 -23.78
N THR A 604 -16.13 12.91 -24.15
CA THR A 604 -15.33 13.26 -25.33
C THR A 604 -15.88 12.86 -26.71
N GLU A 605 -15.46 13.57 -27.76
CA GLU A 605 -15.90 13.37 -29.15
C GLU A 605 -15.53 12.00 -29.74
N GLN A 606 -14.62 11.24 -29.11
CA GLN A 606 -14.24 9.89 -29.55
C GLN A 606 -15.23 8.79 -29.08
N ASP A 607 -15.97 8.97 -27.98
CA ASP A 607 -17.02 8.01 -27.54
C ASP A 607 -18.33 8.17 -28.33
N ALA A 608 -18.40 9.15 -29.24
CA ALA A 608 -19.59 9.46 -30.05
C ALA A 608 -19.95 8.33 -31.06
N GLN A 609 -19.16 7.27 -31.15
CA GLN A 609 -19.38 6.19 -32.11
C GLN A 609 -20.33 5.08 -31.66
N GLN A 610 -20.87 5.06 -30.43
CA GLN A 610 -21.76 3.94 -30.04
C GLN A 610 -23.11 4.23 -29.38
N ILE A 611 -23.32 5.22 -28.49
CA ILE A 611 -24.67 5.45 -27.88
C ILE A 611 -24.84 6.93 -27.45
N SER A 612 -25.92 7.60 -27.87
CA SER A 612 -26.25 8.99 -27.49
C SER A 612 -26.60 9.10 -25.99
N LEU A 613 -26.68 10.33 -25.44
CA LEU A 613 -27.10 10.52 -24.05
C LEU A 613 -28.56 10.10 -23.88
N GLU A 614 -29.36 10.38 -24.90
CA GLU A 614 -30.78 10.08 -25.02
C GLU A 614 -31.03 8.57 -24.99
N SER A 615 -30.23 7.79 -25.74
CA SER A 615 -30.29 6.33 -25.70
C SER A 615 -29.88 5.74 -24.34
N GLN A 616 -28.97 6.39 -23.60
CA GLN A 616 -28.65 5.95 -22.23
C GLN A 616 -29.79 6.23 -21.25
N VAL A 617 -30.44 7.39 -21.38
CA VAL A 617 -31.63 7.74 -20.58
C VAL A 617 -32.72 6.70 -20.83
N ALA A 618 -33.07 6.44 -22.10
CA ALA A 618 -34.08 5.44 -22.46
C ALA A 618 -33.74 4.03 -21.93
N TYR A 619 -32.49 3.59 -22.08
CA TYR A 619 -32.03 2.29 -21.60
C TYR A 619 -32.18 2.13 -20.08
N TYR A 620 -31.76 3.12 -19.29
CA TYR A 620 -31.89 3.04 -17.84
C TYR A 620 -33.33 3.27 -17.35
N THR A 621 -34.15 4.07 -18.05
CA THR A 621 -35.60 4.14 -17.78
C THR A 621 -36.22 2.76 -17.92
N TYR A 622 -35.96 2.09 -19.05
CA TYR A 622 -36.45 0.74 -19.31
C TYR A 622 -36.02 -0.26 -18.24
N LEU A 623 -34.73 -0.28 -17.88
CA LEU A 623 -34.21 -1.20 -16.84
C LEU A 623 -34.88 -1.02 -15.48
N ILE A 624 -35.15 0.22 -15.08
CA ILE A 624 -35.77 0.53 -13.79
C ILE A 624 -37.25 0.11 -13.80
N LEU A 625 -37.99 0.46 -14.85
CA LEU A 625 -39.42 0.15 -14.96
C LEU A 625 -39.70 -1.34 -15.16
N LYS A 626 -38.80 -2.06 -15.84
CA LYS A 626 -38.90 -3.51 -16.04
C LYS A 626 -38.80 -4.30 -14.73
N ASN A 627 -38.07 -3.78 -13.74
CA ASN A 627 -37.78 -4.51 -12.52
C ASN A 627 -38.81 -4.20 -11.42
N PRO A 628 -39.66 -5.16 -10.99
CA PRO A 628 -40.68 -4.94 -9.96
C PRO A 628 -40.10 -4.57 -8.59
N GLU A 629 -38.83 -4.84 -8.35
CA GLU A 629 -38.13 -4.51 -7.09
C GLU A 629 -37.62 -3.07 -7.06
N MET A 630 -37.68 -2.34 -8.18
CA MET A 630 -37.20 -0.97 -8.31
C MET A 630 -38.38 0.00 -8.47
N SER A 631 -38.29 1.16 -7.81
CA SER A 631 -39.18 2.29 -8.07
C SER A 631 -38.36 3.43 -8.69
N PHE A 632 -38.88 4.05 -9.72
CA PHE A 632 -38.21 5.12 -10.46
C PHE A 632 -37.99 6.36 -9.57
N ALA A 633 -36.73 6.70 -9.30
CA ALA A 633 -36.34 7.88 -8.51
C ALA A 633 -35.72 9.03 -9.33
N GLY A 634 -35.71 8.86 -10.66
CA GLY A 634 -35.28 9.88 -11.63
C GLY A 634 -33.96 9.57 -12.35
N ILE A 635 -33.72 10.28 -13.45
CA ILE A 635 -32.51 10.17 -14.27
C ILE A 635 -31.76 11.49 -14.24
N PHE A 636 -30.45 11.41 -13.96
CA PHE A 636 -29.56 12.56 -13.80
C PHE A 636 -28.50 12.51 -14.90
N ALA A 637 -28.52 13.49 -15.80
CA ALA A 637 -27.73 13.45 -17.02
C ALA A 637 -26.95 14.74 -17.25
N ASP A 638 -25.61 14.67 -17.26
CA ASP A 638 -24.75 15.83 -17.58
C ASP A 638 -24.30 15.78 -19.05
N ARG A 639 -24.66 16.80 -19.86
CA ARG A 639 -24.16 16.98 -21.24
C ARG A 639 -22.73 17.54 -21.24
N GLY A 640 -21.81 16.80 -21.86
CA GLY A 640 -20.38 17.09 -21.86
C GLY A 640 -19.96 18.20 -22.82
N LEU A 641 -20.01 19.47 -22.40
CA LEU A 641 -19.18 20.53 -22.98
C LEU A 641 -17.91 20.68 -22.14
N SER A 642 -16.76 20.65 -22.82
CA SER A 642 -15.40 20.67 -22.29
C SER A 642 -15.20 21.56 -21.05
N GLY A 643 -14.57 21.02 -20.00
CA GLY A 643 -14.22 21.81 -18.81
C GLY A 643 -13.69 20.95 -17.66
N THR A 644 -12.46 21.21 -17.25
CA THR A 644 -11.63 20.47 -16.27
C THR A 644 -11.98 20.74 -14.80
N GLN A 645 -13.23 21.10 -14.47
CA GLN A 645 -13.64 21.39 -13.09
C GLN A 645 -14.97 20.74 -12.71
N THR A 646 -15.03 20.16 -11.51
CA THR A 646 -16.22 19.56 -10.88
C THR A 646 -17.36 20.56 -10.64
N LYS A 647 -17.15 21.86 -10.91
CA LYS A 647 -18.18 22.92 -10.79
C LYS A 647 -19.26 22.88 -11.88
N ASN A 648 -19.07 22.11 -12.96
CA ASN A 648 -20.03 22.01 -14.08
C ASN A 648 -20.85 20.71 -14.10
N ARG A 649 -21.01 19.99 -12.97
CA ARG A 649 -21.83 18.77 -12.89
C ARG A 649 -23.09 19.01 -12.06
N THR A 650 -24.02 19.80 -12.60
CA THR A 650 -25.24 20.20 -11.89
C THR A 650 -26.10 18.99 -11.53
N GLU A 651 -26.30 18.07 -12.47
CA GLU A 651 -27.15 16.89 -12.25
C GLU A 651 -26.51 15.86 -11.33
N PHE A 652 -25.19 15.66 -11.43
CA PHE A 652 -24.49 14.82 -10.47
C PHE A 652 -24.60 15.37 -9.03
N ASN A 653 -24.42 16.69 -8.84
CA ASN A 653 -24.53 17.30 -7.51
C ASN A 653 -25.95 17.21 -6.96
N ARG A 654 -26.96 17.38 -7.82
CA ARG A 654 -28.37 17.22 -7.46
C ARG A 654 -28.71 15.79 -7.06
N LEU A 655 -28.21 14.79 -7.79
CA LEU A 655 -28.31 13.38 -7.41
C LEU A 655 -27.71 13.15 -6.02
N MET A 656 -26.50 13.66 -5.75
CA MET A 656 -25.87 13.53 -4.42
C MET A 656 -26.70 14.20 -3.31
N GLN A 657 -27.38 15.31 -3.59
CA GLN A 657 -28.27 15.97 -2.64
C GLN A 657 -29.54 15.13 -2.39
N LYS A 658 -30.18 14.59 -3.43
CA LYS A 658 -31.33 13.68 -3.26
C LYS A 658 -30.96 12.41 -2.49
N CYS A 659 -29.75 11.89 -2.68
CA CYS A 659 -29.21 10.78 -1.85
C CYS A 659 -29.10 11.19 -0.38
N LYS A 660 -28.53 12.37 -0.08
CA LYS A 660 -28.42 12.88 1.30
C LYS A 660 -29.75 13.16 1.97
N GLN A 661 -30.77 13.55 1.21
CA GLN A 661 -32.14 13.72 1.67
C GLN A 661 -32.87 12.37 1.87
N GLY A 662 -32.23 11.24 1.54
CA GLY A 662 -32.83 9.91 1.62
C GLY A 662 -33.97 9.72 0.62
N LYS A 663 -33.92 10.36 -0.55
CA LYS A 663 -34.89 10.19 -1.65
C LYS A 663 -34.48 9.13 -2.68
N VAL A 664 -33.24 8.65 -2.61
CA VAL A 664 -32.64 7.65 -3.51
C VAL A 664 -31.96 6.60 -2.65
N ASP A 665 -32.24 5.32 -2.90
CA ASP A 665 -31.64 4.17 -2.21
C ASP A 665 -30.55 3.50 -3.08
N GLN A 666 -30.68 3.60 -4.40
CA GLN A 666 -29.76 2.98 -5.35
C GLN A 666 -29.48 3.87 -6.57
N ILE A 667 -28.24 3.84 -7.06
CA ILE A 667 -27.78 4.55 -8.26
C ILE A 667 -27.32 3.53 -9.32
N LEU A 668 -27.88 3.58 -10.52
CA LEU A 668 -27.42 2.83 -11.69
C LEU A 668 -26.54 3.71 -12.58
N THR A 669 -25.38 3.20 -13.01
CA THR A 669 -24.52 3.91 -13.97
C THR A 669 -23.67 2.95 -14.79
N LYS A 670 -23.29 3.36 -16.01
CA LYS A 670 -22.63 2.47 -16.97
C LYS A 670 -21.27 1.98 -16.50
N SER A 671 -20.47 2.85 -15.89
CA SER A 671 -19.14 2.47 -15.41
C SER A 671 -18.61 3.45 -14.36
N ILE A 672 -17.57 3.04 -13.64
CA ILE A 672 -16.83 3.88 -12.68
C ILE A 672 -16.35 5.19 -13.33
N SER A 673 -15.85 5.10 -14.57
CA SER A 673 -15.36 6.25 -15.35
C SER A 673 -16.45 7.21 -15.82
N ARG A 674 -17.71 6.73 -15.90
CA ARG A 674 -18.88 7.59 -16.12
C ARG A 674 -19.28 8.29 -14.84
N PHE A 675 -19.26 7.57 -13.72
CA PHE A 675 -19.58 8.09 -12.39
C PHE A 675 -18.60 9.20 -11.94
N THR A 676 -17.29 9.03 -12.16
CA THR A 676 -16.28 10.07 -11.89
C THR A 676 -15.10 10.00 -12.86
N ARG A 677 -14.36 11.10 -13.03
CA ARG A 677 -13.20 11.19 -13.96
C ARG A 677 -11.89 10.64 -13.36
N ASN A 678 -11.82 10.47 -12.05
CA ASN A 678 -10.64 9.98 -11.33
C ASN A 678 -11.08 8.95 -10.27
N THR A 679 -10.32 7.86 -10.13
CA THR A 679 -10.53 6.79 -9.14
C THR A 679 -10.57 7.28 -7.69
N VAL A 680 -9.85 8.36 -7.37
CA VAL A 680 -9.89 9.08 -6.08
C VAL A 680 -11.31 9.62 -5.80
N ASP A 681 -11.92 10.27 -6.80
CA ASP A 681 -13.24 10.87 -6.65
C ASP A 681 -14.31 9.76 -6.55
N ALA A 682 -14.21 8.70 -7.36
CA ALA A 682 -15.11 7.54 -7.29
C ALA A 682 -15.16 6.97 -5.87
N LEU A 683 -13.98 6.72 -5.30
CA LEU A 683 -13.84 6.16 -3.95
C LEU A 683 -14.46 7.08 -2.89
N TYR A 684 -14.23 8.39 -2.98
CA TYR A 684 -14.79 9.36 -2.05
C TYR A 684 -16.32 9.33 -2.07
N TYR A 685 -16.94 9.45 -3.25
CA TYR A 685 -18.40 9.48 -3.37
C TYR A 685 -19.04 8.16 -2.97
N VAL A 686 -18.47 7.01 -3.33
CA VAL A 686 -19.00 5.70 -2.90
C VAL A 686 -18.96 5.54 -1.39
N ARG A 687 -17.87 5.95 -0.72
CA ARG A 687 -17.79 5.93 0.76
C ARG A 687 -18.78 6.89 1.41
N MET A 688 -18.92 8.09 0.85
CA MET A 688 -19.89 9.06 1.33
C MET A 688 -21.31 8.49 1.25
N LEU A 689 -21.70 7.90 0.11
CA LEU A 689 -23.02 7.30 -0.10
C LEU A 689 -23.29 6.12 0.85
N LYS A 690 -22.30 5.23 1.05
CA LYS A 690 -22.38 4.15 2.06
C LYS A 690 -22.53 4.66 3.50
N SER A 691 -22.00 5.84 3.80
CA SER A 691 -22.05 6.42 5.15
C SER A 691 -23.35 7.16 5.48
N LEU A 692 -24.25 7.33 4.49
CA LEU A 692 -25.56 7.93 4.71
C LEU A 692 -26.47 6.98 5.51
N ASN A 693 -27.50 7.53 6.14
CA ASN A 693 -28.48 6.76 6.90
C ASN A 693 -29.90 7.13 6.41
N PRO A 694 -30.56 6.29 5.59
CA PRO A 694 -30.13 4.97 5.12
C PRO A 694 -28.97 5.03 4.09
N PRO A 695 -28.15 3.96 3.97
CA PRO A 695 -27.03 3.92 3.03
C PRO A 695 -27.52 3.84 1.59
N VAL A 696 -26.79 4.50 0.68
CA VAL A 696 -27.09 4.50 -0.76
C VAL A 696 -26.04 3.68 -1.50
N TYR A 697 -26.49 2.77 -2.37
CA TYR A 697 -25.60 1.90 -3.12
C TYR A 697 -25.53 2.28 -4.61
N VAL A 698 -24.34 2.19 -5.18
CA VAL A 698 -24.09 2.35 -6.61
C VAL A 698 -23.90 0.97 -7.27
N HIS A 699 -24.52 0.78 -8.43
CA HIS A 699 -24.32 -0.34 -9.33
C HIS A 699 -23.58 0.13 -10.60
N PHE A 700 -22.40 -0.43 -10.84
CA PHE A 700 -21.58 -0.17 -12.02
C PHE A 700 -21.76 -1.32 -13.02
N GLU A 701 -22.48 -1.07 -14.11
CA GLU A 701 -22.91 -2.10 -15.06
C GLU A 701 -21.72 -2.75 -15.81
N ARG A 702 -20.81 -1.96 -16.37
CA ARG A 702 -19.65 -2.48 -17.14
C ARG A 702 -18.73 -3.34 -16.30
N GLU A 703 -18.52 -2.95 -15.06
CA GLU A 703 -17.68 -3.69 -14.13
C GLU A 703 -18.44 -4.83 -13.43
N ASN A 704 -19.77 -4.89 -13.57
CA ASN A 704 -20.68 -5.79 -12.86
C ASN A 704 -20.48 -5.75 -11.33
N ILE A 705 -20.49 -4.54 -10.77
CA ILE A 705 -20.20 -4.31 -9.35
C ILE A 705 -21.37 -3.62 -8.67
N HIS A 706 -21.91 -4.27 -7.65
CA HIS A 706 -22.86 -3.66 -6.73
C HIS A 706 -22.18 -3.31 -5.40
N THR A 707 -22.22 -2.04 -5.01
CA THR A 707 -21.50 -1.58 -3.81
C THR A 707 -22.11 -2.04 -2.49
N ALA A 708 -23.27 -2.69 -2.47
CA ALA A 708 -23.77 -3.37 -1.27
C ALA A 708 -23.03 -4.68 -0.96
N ASP A 709 -22.37 -5.27 -1.96
CA ASP A 709 -21.77 -6.59 -1.84
C ASP A 709 -20.48 -6.54 -1.00
N LYS A 710 -20.21 -7.62 -0.27
CA LYS A 710 -19.01 -7.73 0.59
C LYS A 710 -17.70 -7.64 -0.21
N ASP A 711 -17.73 -8.00 -1.49
CA ASP A 711 -16.57 -7.94 -2.39
C ASP A 711 -16.28 -6.53 -2.91
N SER A 712 -17.23 -5.59 -2.76
CA SER A 712 -17.05 -4.19 -3.15
C SER A 712 -16.00 -3.45 -2.32
N ASP A 713 -15.79 -3.85 -1.05
CA ASP A 713 -14.79 -3.23 -0.17
C ASP A 713 -13.35 -3.53 -0.63
N LEU A 714 -13.15 -4.67 -1.30
CA LEU A 714 -11.88 -5.05 -1.90
C LEU A 714 -11.56 -4.20 -3.13
N MET A 715 -12.57 -3.93 -3.96
CA MET A 715 -12.45 -3.02 -5.10
C MET A 715 -12.23 -1.57 -4.65
N LEU A 716 -12.90 -1.12 -3.59
CA LEU A 716 -12.59 0.17 -2.96
C LEU A 716 -11.15 0.21 -2.42
N THR A 717 -10.61 -0.91 -1.95
CA THR A 717 -9.22 -1.03 -1.50
C THR A 717 -8.24 -0.94 -2.67
N VAL A 718 -8.54 -1.61 -3.80
CA VAL A 718 -7.76 -1.49 -5.04
C VAL A 718 -7.78 -0.06 -5.57
N LEU A 719 -8.96 0.55 -5.71
CA LEU A 719 -9.09 1.94 -6.14
C LEU A 719 -8.38 2.89 -5.19
N SER A 720 -8.41 2.62 -3.87
CA SER A 720 -7.62 3.36 -2.88
C SER A 720 -6.13 3.26 -3.14
N SER A 721 -5.62 2.06 -3.45
CA SER A 721 -4.19 1.83 -3.71
C SER A 721 -3.73 2.56 -4.97
N MET A 722 -4.50 2.50 -6.05
CA MET A 722 -4.20 3.21 -7.31
C MET A 722 -4.30 4.73 -7.14
N ALA A 723 -5.33 5.21 -6.44
CA ALA A 723 -5.50 6.62 -6.10
C ALA A 723 -4.34 7.17 -5.27
N GLN A 724 -3.88 6.38 -4.28
CA GLN A 724 -2.72 6.72 -3.46
C GLN A 724 -1.43 6.73 -4.28
N GLU A 725 -1.27 5.77 -5.20
CA GLU A 725 -0.12 5.70 -6.10
C GLU A 725 -0.08 6.83 -7.13
N GLU A 726 -1.20 7.21 -7.76
CA GLU A 726 -1.27 8.37 -8.66
C GLU A 726 -0.98 9.69 -7.92
N ALA A 727 -1.53 9.85 -6.71
CA ALA A 727 -1.28 11.01 -5.87
C ALA A 727 0.20 11.12 -5.46
N ILE A 728 0.85 9.99 -5.20
CA ILE A 728 2.29 9.91 -4.93
C ILE A 728 3.07 10.20 -6.22
N ASN A 729 2.87 9.44 -7.29
CA ASN A 729 3.70 9.47 -8.50
C ASN A 729 3.65 10.80 -9.27
N VAL A 730 2.48 11.44 -9.40
CA VAL A 730 2.34 12.74 -10.09
C VAL A 730 2.95 13.88 -9.25
N GLY A 731 2.86 13.78 -7.92
CA GLY A 731 3.37 14.78 -6.99
C GLY A 731 4.88 14.68 -6.74
N THR A 732 5.40 13.49 -6.48
CA THR A 732 6.78 13.29 -6.01
C THR A 732 7.81 13.41 -7.13
N SER A 733 7.55 12.89 -8.33
CA SER A 733 8.54 12.89 -9.41
C SER A 733 8.83 14.29 -9.97
N SER A 734 7.79 15.11 -10.15
CA SER A 734 7.93 16.49 -10.64
C SER A 734 8.50 17.44 -9.56
N GLN A 735 8.11 17.26 -8.29
CA GLN A 735 8.64 18.06 -7.19
C GLN A 735 10.09 17.69 -6.86
N TRP A 736 10.44 16.41 -6.88
CA TRP A 736 11.81 15.95 -6.66
C TRP A 736 12.77 16.51 -7.72
N GLY A 737 12.37 16.51 -9.00
CA GLY A 737 13.15 17.13 -10.07
C GLY A 737 13.38 18.63 -9.86
N LYS A 738 12.33 19.38 -9.47
CA LYS A 738 12.45 20.82 -9.18
C LYS A 738 13.28 21.12 -7.93
N GLN A 739 13.19 20.28 -6.90
CA GLN A 739 14.05 20.36 -5.72
C GLN A 739 15.51 20.09 -6.05
N LYS A 740 15.79 19.08 -6.89
CA LYS A 740 17.16 18.78 -7.34
C LYS A 740 17.76 19.89 -8.19
N LEU A 741 16.96 20.53 -9.04
CA LEU A 741 17.38 21.70 -9.80
C LEU A 741 17.65 22.91 -8.88
N ALA A 742 16.81 23.15 -7.88
CA ALA A 742 17.04 24.22 -6.90
C ALA A 742 18.29 23.97 -6.04
N GLU A 743 18.59 22.71 -5.69
CA GLU A 743 19.80 22.31 -4.95
C GLU A 743 21.09 22.64 -5.70
N ILE A 744 21.06 22.58 -7.04
CA ILE A 744 22.19 22.97 -7.90
C ILE A 744 22.10 24.44 -8.39
N GLY A 745 21.21 25.25 -7.81
CA GLY A 745 21.11 26.68 -8.09
C GLY A 745 20.20 27.08 -9.27
N ILE A 746 19.46 26.15 -9.87
CA ILE A 746 18.60 26.41 -11.04
C ILE A 746 17.13 26.52 -10.61
N VAL A 747 16.59 27.74 -10.52
CA VAL A 747 15.18 27.99 -10.21
C VAL A 747 14.46 28.69 -11.36
N ARG A 748 13.45 28.00 -11.92
CA ARG A 748 12.62 28.51 -13.00
C ARG A 748 11.18 28.70 -12.51
N PRO A 749 10.72 29.95 -12.30
CA PRO A 749 9.34 30.21 -11.89
C PRO A 749 8.38 29.94 -13.06
N SER A 750 7.14 29.55 -12.77
CA SER A 750 6.09 29.41 -13.80
C SER A 750 5.67 30.75 -14.39
N ARG A 751 5.88 31.84 -13.65
CA ARG A 751 5.66 33.22 -14.09
C ARG A 751 6.73 34.13 -13.50
N PHE A 752 7.33 34.97 -14.35
CA PHE A 752 8.40 35.87 -13.94
C PHE A 752 7.85 37.07 -13.14
N PRO A 753 8.57 37.53 -12.09
CA PRO A 753 8.23 38.74 -11.35
C PRO A 753 8.27 40.00 -12.22
N TYR A 754 7.48 41.02 -11.87
CA TYR A 754 7.45 42.30 -12.58
C TYR A 754 8.84 42.94 -12.64
N GLY A 755 9.30 43.36 -13.82
CA GLY A 755 10.68 43.79 -14.06
C GLY A 755 11.54 42.77 -14.80
N TYR A 756 11.09 41.51 -14.89
CA TYR A 756 11.81 40.42 -15.54
C TYR A 756 10.96 39.69 -16.58
N ILE A 757 11.60 39.22 -17.64
CA ILE A 757 11.02 38.39 -18.70
C ILE A 757 11.91 37.17 -18.95
N ALA A 758 11.37 36.18 -19.68
CA ALA A 758 12.11 35.02 -20.13
C ALA A 758 12.75 35.31 -21.50
N ASP A 759 14.02 34.95 -21.69
CA ASP A 759 14.61 34.83 -23.05
C ASP A 759 14.11 33.57 -23.79
N GLU A 760 14.54 33.40 -25.04
CA GLU A 760 14.25 32.22 -25.87
C GLU A 760 14.69 30.89 -25.21
N ARG A 761 15.64 30.95 -24.29
CA ARG A 761 16.17 29.81 -23.52
C ARG A 761 15.56 29.69 -22.11
N LYS A 762 14.56 30.51 -21.78
CA LYS A 762 13.88 30.62 -20.47
C LYS A 762 14.78 31.06 -19.30
N ASN A 763 15.83 31.83 -19.57
CA ASN A 763 16.64 32.50 -18.54
C ASN A 763 16.00 33.84 -18.14
N TRP A 764 16.46 34.37 -17.00
CA TRP A 764 16.00 35.65 -16.46
C TRP A 764 16.64 36.82 -17.21
N CYS A 765 15.81 37.64 -17.86
CA CYS A 765 16.23 38.89 -18.50
C CYS A 765 15.48 40.07 -17.89
N ILE A 766 16.17 41.21 -17.75
CA ILE A 766 15.57 42.45 -17.24
C ILE A 766 14.75 43.08 -18.37
N GLU A 767 13.48 43.38 -18.10
CA GLU A 767 12.64 44.18 -19.00
C GLU A 767 12.85 45.67 -18.70
N PRO A 768 13.52 46.44 -19.58
CA PRO A 768 13.96 47.79 -19.26
C PRO A 768 12.83 48.72 -18.81
N LYS A 769 11.66 48.65 -19.44
CA LYS A 769 10.52 49.51 -19.10
C LYS A 769 9.97 49.24 -17.70
N GLN A 770 9.83 47.96 -17.34
CA GLN A 770 9.33 47.57 -16.02
C GLN A 770 10.39 47.74 -14.93
N ALA A 771 11.67 47.51 -15.25
CA ALA A 771 12.77 47.71 -14.34
C ALA A 771 12.93 49.17 -13.91
N ALA A 772 12.72 50.13 -14.82
CA ALA A 772 12.70 51.56 -14.50
C ALA A 772 11.61 51.90 -13.45
N VAL A 773 10.44 51.28 -13.57
CA VAL A 773 9.35 51.44 -12.60
C VAL A 773 9.73 50.87 -11.23
N VAL A 774 10.39 49.71 -11.19
CA VAL A 774 10.90 49.11 -9.94
C VAL A 774 11.96 50.02 -9.29
N LYS A 775 12.92 50.55 -10.05
CA LYS A 775 13.91 51.53 -9.56
C LYS A 775 13.24 52.75 -8.95
N ARG A 776 12.28 53.33 -9.67
CA ARG A 776 11.46 54.46 -9.19
C ARG A 776 10.74 54.15 -7.87
N MET A 777 10.23 52.93 -7.69
CA MET A 777 9.61 52.52 -6.43
C MET A 777 10.60 52.53 -5.26
N TYR A 778 11.81 51.97 -5.46
CA TYR A 778 12.85 51.92 -4.43
C TYR A 778 13.37 53.32 -4.08
N GLU A 779 13.64 54.16 -5.08
CA GLU A 779 14.06 55.56 -4.91
C GLU A 779 13.00 56.39 -4.19
N SER A 780 11.74 56.30 -4.64
CA SER A 780 10.62 57.03 -4.04
C SER A 780 10.40 56.64 -2.58
N TYR A 781 10.58 55.37 -2.25
CA TYR A 781 10.45 54.89 -0.87
C TYR A 781 11.65 55.31 -0.01
N ALA A 782 12.87 55.26 -0.55
CA ALA A 782 14.08 55.76 0.11
C ALA A 782 14.00 57.27 0.39
N ALA A 783 13.35 58.04 -0.49
CA ALA A 783 13.04 59.45 -0.31
C ALA A 783 11.91 59.73 0.71
N GLY A 784 11.40 58.70 1.40
CA GLY A 784 10.41 58.85 2.49
C GLY A 784 8.95 58.85 2.04
N LYS A 785 8.64 58.60 0.76
CA LYS A 785 7.23 58.44 0.33
C LYS A 785 6.64 57.16 0.89
N SER A 786 5.38 57.22 1.35
CA SER A 786 4.67 56.04 1.85
C SER A 786 4.31 55.08 0.70
N ILE A 787 4.23 53.78 1.00
CA ILE A 787 3.86 52.73 0.02
C ILE A 787 2.52 53.07 -0.66
N GLY A 788 1.55 53.63 0.08
CA GLY A 788 0.27 54.06 -0.46
C GLY A 788 0.36 55.26 -1.40
N ARG A 789 1.29 56.19 -1.16
CA ARG A 789 1.56 57.32 -2.06
C ARG A 789 2.25 56.85 -3.35
N ILE A 790 3.20 55.92 -3.25
CA ILE A 790 3.87 55.34 -4.43
C ILE A 790 2.86 54.60 -5.32
N ALA A 791 2.00 53.77 -4.72
CA ALA A 791 0.96 53.06 -5.46
C ALA A 791 -0.04 54.00 -6.15
N ARG A 792 -0.34 55.14 -5.51
CA ARG A 792 -1.17 56.20 -6.06
C ARG A 792 -0.55 56.84 -7.30
N GLU A 793 0.67 57.36 -7.16
CA GLU A 793 1.38 58.05 -8.25
C GLU A 793 1.55 57.14 -9.47
N LEU A 794 1.89 55.86 -9.26
CA LEU A 794 1.98 54.88 -10.36
C LEU A 794 0.64 54.61 -11.08
N SER A 795 -0.48 54.68 -10.35
CA SER A 795 -1.82 54.50 -10.93
C SER A 795 -2.29 55.75 -11.69
N GLU A 796 -1.97 56.93 -11.17
CA GLU A 796 -2.25 58.23 -11.83
C GLU A 796 -1.45 58.37 -13.12
N ASP A 797 -0.20 57.88 -13.14
CA ASP A 797 0.67 57.88 -14.32
C ASP A 797 0.27 56.82 -15.38
N GLY A 798 -0.81 56.05 -15.13
CA GLY A 798 -1.32 55.05 -16.09
C GLY A 798 -0.41 53.82 -16.28
N ILE A 799 0.51 53.55 -15.35
CA ILE A 799 1.45 52.43 -15.46
C ILE A 799 0.74 51.11 -15.13
N GLU A 800 0.74 50.16 -16.05
CA GLU A 800 0.10 48.87 -15.85
C GLU A 800 0.92 47.91 -14.96
N THR A 801 0.21 47.14 -14.14
CA THR A 801 0.79 46.04 -13.34
C THR A 801 1.10 44.82 -14.21
N ALA A 802 1.81 43.82 -13.67
CA ALA A 802 2.11 42.55 -14.36
C ALA A 802 0.89 41.81 -14.95
N ASN A 803 -0.31 42.08 -14.43
CA ASN A 803 -1.58 41.46 -14.86
C ASN A 803 -2.39 42.34 -15.84
N GLY A 804 -1.86 43.50 -16.27
CA GLY A 804 -2.58 44.45 -17.11
C GLY A 804 -3.56 45.34 -16.33
N ASN A 805 -3.57 45.31 -14.99
CA ASN A 805 -4.41 46.23 -14.22
C ASN A 805 -3.80 47.64 -14.23
N ARG A 806 -4.66 48.65 -14.46
CA ARG A 806 -4.30 50.08 -14.41
C ARG A 806 -4.12 50.64 -12.99
N TYR A 807 -4.52 49.88 -11.96
CA TYR A 807 -4.45 50.30 -10.57
C TYR A 807 -3.40 49.51 -9.79
N TRP A 808 -2.47 50.22 -9.16
CA TRP A 808 -1.48 49.65 -8.24
C TRP A 808 -2.04 49.57 -6.83
N HIS A 809 -2.11 48.35 -6.29
CA HIS A 809 -2.50 48.15 -4.89
C HIS A 809 -1.28 48.34 -3.96
N PRO A 810 -1.40 49.02 -2.80
CA PRO A 810 -0.28 49.23 -1.87
C PRO A 810 0.41 47.93 -1.41
N ASN A 811 -0.36 46.83 -1.26
CA ASN A 811 0.22 45.52 -0.93
C ASN A 811 1.17 44.99 -2.02
N THR A 812 0.89 45.29 -3.29
CA THR A 812 1.73 44.85 -4.42
C THR A 812 3.06 45.59 -4.40
N VAL A 813 3.04 46.92 -4.25
CA VAL A 813 4.25 47.73 -4.07
C VAL A 813 5.02 47.30 -2.82
N GLY A 814 4.30 47.02 -1.74
CA GLY A 814 4.87 46.55 -0.48
C GLY A 814 5.59 45.19 -0.59
N LYS A 815 5.10 44.27 -1.44
CA LYS A 815 5.75 42.98 -1.74
C LYS A 815 6.98 43.16 -2.64
N ILE A 816 6.92 44.03 -3.63
CA ILE A 816 8.05 44.33 -4.53
C ILE A 816 9.23 44.89 -3.73
N LEU A 817 8.97 45.87 -2.87
CA LEU A 817 9.97 46.48 -1.99
C LEU A 817 10.51 45.52 -0.91
N ALA A 818 9.86 44.37 -0.65
CA ALA A 818 10.31 43.37 0.32
C ALA A 818 11.08 42.21 -0.31
N SER A 819 10.87 41.98 -1.61
CA SER A 819 11.34 40.77 -2.28
C SER A 819 12.85 40.85 -2.54
N PRO A 820 13.65 39.83 -2.16
CA PRO A 820 15.08 39.77 -2.46
C PRO A 820 15.38 39.50 -3.94
N VAL A 821 14.36 39.15 -4.74
CA VAL A 821 14.46 38.96 -6.20
C VAL A 821 15.04 40.20 -6.88
N TYR A 822 14.69 41.39 -6.41
CA TYR A 822 15.13 42.63 -7.04
C TYR A 822 16.62 42.95 -6.82
N LYS A 823 17.26 42.31 -5.83
CA LYS A 823 18.72 42.33 -5.63
C LYS A 823 19.43 41.10 -6.21
N GLY A 824 18.77 40.34 -7.08
CA GLY A 824 19.34 39.17 -7.76
C GLY A 824 19.26 37.83 -6.99
N CYS A 825 18.65 37.80 -5.80
CA CYS A 825 18.57 36.59 -4.97
C CYS A 825 17.18 35.92 -5.04
N ILE A 826 17.09 34.59 -4.95
CA ILE A 826 15.80 33.87 -4.93
C ILE A 826 15.70 32.89 -3.77
N LEU A 827 14.50 32.78 -3.18
CA LEU A 827 14.19 31.81 -2.12
C LEU A 827 13.15 30.81 -2.64
N TYR A 828 13.57 29.57 -2.85
CA TYR A 828 12.72 28.48 -3.36
C TYR A 828 12.10 27.65 -2.22
N GLN A 829 10.90 27.12 -2.46
CA GLN A 829 10.14 26.23 -1.57
C GLN A 829 9.61 26.88 -0.26
N GLN A 830 9.14 28.12 -0.35
CA GLN A 830 8.47 28.82 0.76
C GLN A 830 7.12 28.20 1.16
N THR A 831 6.48 27.43 0.28
CA THR A 831 5.20 26.75 0.53
C THR A 831 5.24 25.33 -0.05
N TYR A 832 4.40 24.45 0.49
CA TYR A 832 4.20 23.09 -0.04
C TYR A 832 2.75 22.64 0.16
N VAL A 833 2.34 21.58 -0.55
CA VAL A 833 1.02 20.96 -0.39
C VAL A 833 1.14 19.89 0.69
N LYS A 834 0.44 20.06 1.81
CA LYS A 834 0.50 19.12 2.96
C LYS A 834 -0.32 17.85 2.72
N ASP A 835 -1.42 17.98 1.99
CA ASP A 835 -2.36 16.90 1.69
C ASP A 835 -2.72 16.92 0.18
N PRO A 836 -2.40 15.86 -0.58
CA PRO A 836 -2.72 15.77 -2.01
C PRO A 836 -4.21 15.82 -2.32
N PHE A 837 -5.06 15.38 -1.38
CA PHE A 837 -6.52 15.27 -1.58
C PHE A 837 -7.21 16.63 -1.44
N THR A 838 -6.83 17.44 -0.44
CA THR A 838 -7.39 18.79 -0.23
C THR A 838 -6.68 19.88 -1.03
N ARG A 839 -5.50 19.59 -1.62
CA ARG A 839 -4.64 20.52 -2.40
C ARG A 839 -4.31 21.82 -1.66
N LYS A 840 -4.43 21.83 -0.33
CA LYS A 840 -4.21 23.02 0.48
C LYS A 840 -2.71 23.30 0.59
N GLN A 841 -2.28 24.47 0.09
CA GLN A 841 -0.92 24.95 0.28
C GLN A 841 -0.74 25.50 1.69
N VAL A 842 0.36 25.11 2.34
CA VAL A 842 0.78 25.60 3.64
C VAL A 842 2.17 26.23 3.51
N VAL A 843 2.48 27.17 4.41
CA VAL A 843 3.82 27.77 4.50
C VAL A 843 4.78 26.72 5.03
N ASN A 844 5.95 26.63 4.39
CA ASN A 844 7.02 25.74 4.82
C ASN A 844 7.76 26.40 6.00
N GLN A 845 7.71 25.78 7.18
CA GLN A 845 8.39 26.21 8.40
C GLN A 845 9.64 25.36 8.70
N GLY A 846 10.04 24.49 7.77
CA GLY A 846 11.18 23.59 7.91
C GLY A 846 10.85 22.13 7.63
N GLU A 847 9.61 21.80 7.25
CA GLU A 847 9.21 20.45 6.89
C GLU A 847 9.84 19.97 5.56
N LEU A 848 10.14 20.90 4.66
CA LEU A 848 10.90 20.64 3.43
C LEU A 848 12.09 21.60 3.32
N PRO A 849 13.20 21.20 2.66
CA PRO A 849 14.36 22.07 2.48
C PRO A 849 13.98 23.35 1.72
N GLN A 850 14.48 24.48 2.18
CA GLN A 850 14.39 25.77 1.49
C GLN A 850 15.75 26.13 0.92
N TYR A 851 15.78 26.68 -0.29
CA TYR A 851 17.03 27.02 -0.97
C TYR A 851 17.07 28.53 -1.18
N TYR A 852 17.98 29.20 -0.50
CA TYR A 852 18.32 30.60 -0.73
C TYR A 852 19.52 30.65 -1.67
N ILE A 853 19.33 31.21 -2.86
CA ILE A 853 20.35 31.28 -3.90
C ILE A 853 20.72 32.74 -4.11
N GLU A 854 21.95 33.07 -3.74
CA GLU A 854 22.59 34.37 -3.97
C GLU A 854 23.04 34.47 -5.43
N ASP A 855 23.08 35.69 -5.98
CA ASP A 855 23.52 35.98 -7.35
C ASP A 855 22.88 35.11 -8.44
N HIS A 856 21.63 34.70 -8.24
CA HIS A 856 20.89 33.81 -9.13
C HIS A 856 20.59 34.43 -10.50
N HIS A 857 20.33 35.73 -10.55
CA HIS A 857 19.94 36.44 -11.77
C HIS A 857 20.34 37.93 -11.72
N PRO A 858 20.40 38.63 -12.87
CA PRO A 858 20.80 40.03 -12.92
C PRO A 858 19.93 40.90 -11.99
N ALA A 859 20.55 41.67 -11.11
CA ALA A 859 19.84 42.52 -10.17
C ALA A 859 19.31 43.81 -10.83
N ILE A 860 18.08 44.19 -10.51
CA ILE A 860 17.51 45.50 -10.91
C ILE A 860 17.94 46.61 -9.93
N ILE A 861 18.06 46.26 -8.66
CA ILE A 861 18.44 47.15 -7.55
C ILE A 861 19.77 46.65 -6.96
N THR A 862 20.67 47.58 -6.65
CA THR A 862 21.94 47.25 -6.00
C THR A 862 21.69 46.65 -4.60
N PRO A 863 22.55 45.74 -4.11
CA PRO A 863 22.45 45.23 -2.74
C PRO A 863 22.41 46.36 -1.70
N GLU A 864 23.20 47.42 -1.89
CA GLU A 864 23.23 48.60 -1.02
C GLU A 864 21.88 49.32 -0.96
N ASP A 865 21.25 49.60 -2.11
CA ASP A 865 19.97 50.31 -2.14
C ASP A 865 18.83 49.44 -1.62
N TRP A 866 18.91 48.12 -1.83
CA TRP A 866 17.99 47.17 -1.25
C TRP A 866 18.08 47.16 0.27
N GLU A 867 19.30 47.12 0.83
CA GLU A 867 19.54 47.16 2.28
C GLU A 867 19.12 48.49 2.90
N LYS A 868 19.40 49.63 2.25
CA LYS A 868 18.89 50.95 2.67
C LYS A 868 17.36 50.92 2.78
N VAL A 869 16.66 50.43 1.76
CA VAL A 869 15.20 50.30 1.77
C VAL A 869 14.71 49.33 2.85
N GLN A 870 15.36 48.18 3.06
CA GLN A 870 14.98 47.26 4.14
C GLN A 870 15.19 47.89 5.53
N THR A 871 16.25 48.68 5.72
CA THR A 871 16.52 49.39 6.96
C THR A 871 15.43 50.44 7.23
N ILE A 872 15.05 51.22 6.22
CA ILE A 872 13.93 52.16 6.29
C ILE A 872 12.60 51.44 6.57
N ARG A 873 12.39 50.24 6.02
CA ARG A 873 11.19 49.42 6.30
C ARG A 873 11.16 48.88 7.72
N LYS A 874 12.32 48.48 8.27
CA LYS A 874 12.46 48.00 9.65
C LYS A 874 12.30 49.15 10.65
N SER A 875 12.79 50.35 10.36
CA SER A 875 12.60 51.53 11.21
C SER A 875 11.17 52.10 11.13
N ASN A 876 10.53 52.02 9.95
CA ASN A 876 9.12 52.38 9.75
C ASN A 876 8.13 51.25 10.08
N GLN A 877 8.60 50.10 10.60
CA GLN A 877 7.69 49.10 11.15
C GLN A 877 7.06 49.71 12.40
N PRO A 878 5.74 49.93 12.43
CA PRO A 878 5.13 50.45 13.63
C PRO A 878 5.34 49.41 14.74
N GLN A 879 5.84 49.84 15.92
CA GLN A 879 5.77 49.06 17.16
C GLN A 879 4.30 48.78 17.44
N THR A 880 3.80 47.72 16.82
CA THR A 880 2.45 47.25 16.98
C THR A 880 2.54 46.04 17.87
N THR A 881 1.99 46.16 19.06
CA THR A 881 1.24 45.06 19.68
C THR A 881 0.18 44.64 18.68
N ARG A 882 0.56 43.84 17.68
CA ARG A 882 -0.32 43.36 16.62
C ARG A 882 -1.05 42.12 17.13
N SER A 883 -1.75 42.29 18.23
CA SER A 883 -2.79 41.38 18.64
C SER A 883 -4.05 41.72 17.82
N SER A 884 -4.50 40.73 17.05
CA SER A 884 -5.87 40.58 16.53
C SER A 884 -6.44 41.59 15.51
N VAL A 885 -5.82 41.80 14.35
CA VAL A 885 -6.55 42.37 13.17
C VAL A 885 -7.36 41.28 12.42
N ASN A 886 -7.17 40.01 12.78
CA ASN A 886 -7.88 38.87 12.20
C ASN A 886 -8.84 38.16 13.18
N ALA A 887 -9.21 38.78 14.30
CA ALA A 887 -10.31 38.22 15.09
C ALA A 887 -11.61 38.30 14.25
N PRO A 888 -12.39 37.21 14.16
CA PRO A 888 -13.74 37.27 13.61
C PRO A 888 -14.55 38.27 14.44
N HIS A 889 -15.20 39.22 13.78
CA HIS A 889 -16.09 40.19 14.41
C HIS A 889 -17.43 40.18 13.66
N PRO A 890 -18.58 40.06 14.33
CA PRO A 890 -19.89 39.87 13.70
C PRO A 890 -20.25 40.93 12.65
N PHE A 891 -19.88 42.20 12.89
CA PHE A 891 -20.17 43.30 11.96
C PHE A 891 -19.23 43.44 10.75
N ARG A 892 -18.20 42.60 10.63
CA ARG A 892 -17.15 42.76 9.61
C ARG A 892 -17.69 42.46 8.21
N GLN A 893 -17.64 43.46 7.31
CA GLN A 893 -18.15 43.42 5.93
C GLN A 893 -19.68 43.32 5.78
N VAL A 894 -20.43 43.40 6.88
CA VAL A 894 -21.90 43.34 6.86
C VAL A 894 -22.51 44.72 6.54
N PHE A 895 -21.96 45.79 7.12
CA PHE A 895 -22.51 47.15 6.96
C PHE A 895 -21.88 47.95 5.82
N ARG A 896 -22.73 48.67 5.08
CA ARG A 896 -22.41 49.68 4.08
C ARG A 896 -22.87 51.06 4.55
N CYS A 897 -22.23 52.10 4.03
CA CYS A 897 -22.56 53.49 4.28
C CYS A 897 -23.71 53.93 3.37
N GLY A 898 -24.77 54.52 3.95
CA GLY A 898 -25.92 55.03 3.21
C GLY A 898 -25.64 56.28 2.36
N GLU A 899 -24.51 56.96 2.56
CA GLU A 899 -24.16 58.15 1.76
C GLU A 899 -23.36 57.81 0.51
N CYS A 900 -22.46 56.81 0.57
CA CYS A 900 -21.54 56.52 -0.53
C CYS A 900 -21.46 55.04 -0.94
N GLY A 901 -22.27 54.16 -0.32
CA GLY A 901 -22.26 52.70 -0.55
C GLY A 901 -21.01 51.97 -0.07
N GLY A 902 -20.03 52.69 0.50
CA GLY A 902 -18.74 52.15 0.94
C GLY A 902 -18.87 51.26 2.17
N VAL A 903 -17.99 50.26 2.30
CA VAL A 903 -18.00 49.33 3.43
C VAL A 903 -17.61 50.04 4.73
N MET A 904 -18.31 49.76 5.83
CA MET A 904 -17.98 50.24 7.17
C MET A 904 -16.81 49.43 7.75
N GLY A 905 -15.81 50.12 8.30
CA GLY A 905 -14.62 49.53 8.91
C GLY A 905 -14.53 49.84 10.41
N LEU A 906 -13.95 48.90 11.16
CA LEU A 906 -13.65 49.05 12.58
C LEU A 906 -12.39 49.92 12.79
N HIS A 907 -12.52 50.92 13.66
CA HIS A 907 -11.48 51.83 14.12
C HIS A 907 -11.44 51.82 15.65
N THR A 908 -10.28 51.56 16.24
CA THR A 908 -10.11 51.51 17.69
C THR A 908 -9.35 52.74 18.17
N TYR A 909 -9.92 53.50 19.09
CA TYR A 909 -9.30 54.64 19.76
C TYR A 909 -8.97 54.29 21.20
N TYR A 910 -7.78 54.66 21.66
CA TYR A 910 -7.36 54.46 23.05
C TYR A 910 -7.46 55.79 23.80
N THR A 911 -8.18 55.78 24.92
CA THR A 911 -8.26 56.94 25.82
C THR A 911 -7.61 56.61 27.16
N ASP A 912 -6.76 57.48 27.67
CA ASP A 912 -6.16 57.34 29.00
C ASP A 912 -7.25 57.50 30.09
N GLN A 913 -7.27 56.60 31.06
CA GLN A 913 -8.13 56.76 32.24
C GLN A 913 -7.45 57.69 33.25
N LYS A 914 -8.09 58.81 33.59
CA LYS A 914 -7.65 59.66 34.73
C LYS A 914 -7.54 58.76 35.97
N ASN A 915 -6.35 58.73 36.59
CA ASN A 915 -5.95 57.93 37.75
C ASN A 915 -5.69 56.42 37.56
N SER A 916 -5.35 55.94 36.37
CA SER A 916 -4.71 54.63 36.23
C SER A 916 -3.78 54.58 35.02
N ASN A 917 -2.63 53.90 35.12
CA ASN A 917 -1.69 53.68 34.00
C ASN A 917 -2.25 52.72 32.90
N LYS A 918 -3.58 52.59 32.79
CA LYS A 918 -4.29 51.70 31.87
C LYS A 918 -5.04 52.51 30.81
N ARG A 919 -4.82 52.17 29.53
CA ARG A 919 -5.53 52.72 28.38
C ARG A 919 -6.84 51.96 28.16
N LYS A 920 -7.97 52.65 28.03
CA LYS A 920 -9.25 52.04 27.66
C LYS A 920 -9.45 52.14 26.14
N ALA A 921 -9.55 50.99 25.47
CA ALA A 921 -9.93 50.91 24.07
C ALA A 921 -11.42 51.24 23.88
N ARG A 922 -11.73 51.96 22.80
CA ARG A 922 -13.09 52.26 22.34
C ARG A 922 -13.20 51.93 20.86
N HIS A 923 -14.24 51.22 20.46
CA HIS A 923 -14.45 50.72 19.10
C HIS A 923 -15.48 51.56 18.35
N TYR A 924 -15.12 52.00 17.15
CA TYR A 924 -15.93 52.85 16.28
C TYR A 924 -15.98 52.27 14.87
N TRP A 925 -17.16 52.28 14.26
CA TRP A 925 -17.41 51.87 12.89
C TRP A 925 -17.53 53.10 12.01
N ARG A 926 -16.66 53.21 11.00
CA ARG A 926 -16.60 54.36 10.08
C ARG A 926 -16.54 53.89 8.63
N CYS A 927 -17.19 54.64 7.74
CA CYS A 927 -17.10 54.39 6.30
C CYS A 927 -15.62 54.41 5.86
N ARG A 928 -15.17 53.37 5.14
CA ARG A 928 -13.78 53.29 4.68
C ARG A 928 -13.39 54.40 3.71
N ALA A 929 -14.34 54.92 2.92
CA ALA A 929 -14.13 56.08 2.06
C ALA A 929 -13.92 57.36 2.92
N ALA A 930 -14.77 57.56 3.94
CA ALA A 930 -14.62 58.66 4.90
C ALA A 930 -13.36 58.55 5.78
N ALA A 931 -12.84 57.33 6.00
CA ALA A 931 -11.66 57.05 6.81
C ALA A 931 -10.32 57.17 6.04
N GLY A 932 -10.37 57.33 4.71
CA GLY A 932 -9.21 57.69 3.87
C GLY A 932 -8.03 56.72 3.92
N LYS A 933 -8.14 55.55 3.26
CA LYS A 933 -6.96 54.75 2.89
C LYS A 933 -6.88 54.33 1.42
N ASN A 934 -7.99 54.37 0.68
CA ASN A 934 -8.01 54.31 -0.78
C ASN A 934 -8.75 55.54 -1.29
N PHE A 935 -8.07 56.31 -2.13
CA PHE A 935 -8.50 57.48 -2.88
C PHE A 935 -9.99 57.89 -2.84
N SER A 936 -10.15 59.07 -2.26
CA SER A 936 -11.24 60.06 -2.32
C SER A 936 -11.88 60.25 -0.94
N ALA A 937 -11.55 61.39 -0.32
CA ALA A 937 -12.22 61.88 0.88
C ALA A 937 -13.56 62.51 0.48
N THR A 938 -14.43 61.73 -0.17
CA THR A 938 -15.72 62.19 -0.73
C THR A 938 -16.91 61.92 0.18
N CYS A 939 -16.74 61.12 1.24
CA CYS A 939 -17.83 60.76 2.15
C CYS A 939 -17.65 61.44 3.52
N LEU A 940 -18.69 62.14 3.98
CA LEU A 940 -18.73 62.87 5.26
C LEU A 940 -19.47 62.11 6.37
N ALA A 941 -19.84 60.85 6.10
CA ALA A 941 -20.61 60.04 7.04
C ALA A 941 -19.96 59.96 8.44
N PRO A 942 -20.75 60.12 9.52
CA PRO A 942 -20.26 60.09 10.89
C PRO A 942 -19.77 58.70 11.30
N SER A 943 -18.97 58.64 12.36
CA SER A 943 -18.55 57.39 12.99
C SER A 943 -19.53 56.95 14.07
N PHE A 944 -19.90 55.67 14.07
CA PHE A 944 -20.80 55.08 15.06
C PHE A 944 -20.02 54.26 16.08
N ARG A 945 -20.41 54.27 17.36
CA ARG A 945 -19.80 53.39 18.35
C ARG A 945 -20.27 51.95 18.16
N GLU A 946 -19.41 50.99 18.44
CA GLU A 946 -19.79 49.57 18.38
C GLU A 946 -20.97 49.26 19.32
N GLU A 947 -20.99 49.85 20.51
CA GLU A 947 -22.09 49.68 21.46
C GLU A 947 -23.42 50.25 20.94
N TYR A 948 -23.38 51.21 20.01
CA TYR A 948 -24.58 51.73 19.36
C TYR A 948 -25.14 50.71 18.36
N LEU A 949 -24.30 50.07 17.55
CA LEU A 949 -24.73 49.05 16.59
C LEU A 949 -25.29 47.81 17.28
N GLU A 950 -24.62 47.36 18.35
CA GLU A 950 -25.09 46.28 19.20
C GLU A 950 -26.45 46.59 19.80
N HIS A 951 -26.59 47.77 20.39
CA HIS A 951 -27.84 48.18 21.02
C HIS A 951 -28.95 48.40 20.00
N ASN A 952 -28.67 49.01 18.85
CA ASN A 952 -29.62 49.19 17.76
C ASN A 952 -30.19 47.85 17.28
N PHE A 953 -29.33 46.84 17.08
CA PHE A 953 -29.78 45.50 16.72
C PHE A 953 -30.64 44.85 17.80
N MET A 954 -30.21 44.87 19.07
CA MET A 954 -31.02 44.29 20.15
C MET A 954 -32.35 45.03 20.34
N SER A 955 -32.38 46.34 20.13
CA SER A 955 -33.62 47.14 20.11
C SER A 955 -34.51 46.75 18.93
N ALA A 956 -33.93 46.53 17.75
CA ALA A 956 -34.67 46.06 16.57
C ALA A 956 -35.33 44.70 16.82
N LEU A 957 -34.64 43.76 17.48
CA LEU A 957 -35.22 42.47 17.87
C LEU A 957 -36.40 42.62 18.84
N MET A 958 -36.38 43.60 19.74
CA MET A 958 -37.52 43.87 20.63
C MET A 958 -38.73 44.41 19.87
N VAL A 959 -38.51 45.31 18.91
CA VAL A 959 -39.59 45.81 18.04
C VAL A 959 -40.15 44.68 17.18
N MET A 960 -39.27 43.85 16.60
CA MET A 960 -39.64 42.63 15.87
C MET A 960 -40.44 41.62 16.71
N LYS A 961 -40.19 41.57 18.03
CA LYS A 961 -40.92 40.72 18.97
C LYS A 961 -42.30 41.32 19.33
N SER A 962 -42.40 42.64 19.44
CA SER A 962 -43.63 43.32 19.87
C SER A 962 -44.61 43.66 18.74
N GLU A 963 -44.13 43.74 17.51
CA GLU A 963 -44.93 44.07 16.33
C GLU A 963 -45.12 42.86 15.42
N ASP A 964 -46.37 42.53 15.11
CA ASP A 964 -46.73 41.48 14.13
C ASP A 964 -46.25 41.82 12.70
N LEU A 965 -45.71 43.02 12.48
CA LEU A 965 -45.24 43.50 11.18
C LEU A 965 -44.12 42.63 10.59
N LEU A 966 -43.23 42.08 11.42
CA LEU A 966 -42.17 41.17 10.95
C LEU A 966 -42.79 39.87 10.40
N GLU A 967 -43.73 39.30 11.15
CA GLU A 967 -44.44 38.09 10.76
C GLU A 967 -45.23 38.32 9.47
N GLN A 968 -45.95 39.44 9.34
CA GLN A 968 -46.68 39.80 8.12
C GLN A 968 -45.76 39.93 6.90
N LYS A 969 -44.62 40.62 7.04
CA LYS A 969 -43.65 40.80 5.95
C LYS A 969 -43.03 39.48 5.50
N ILE A 970 -42.64 38.61 6.42
CA ILE A 970 -42.02 37.33 6.09
C ILE A 970 -43.04 36.36 5.49
N ARG A 971 -44.26 36.29 6.05
CA ARG A 971 -45.34 35.47 5.47
C ARG A 971 -45.67 35.90 4.03
N ALA A 972 -45.71 37.20 3.74
CA ALA A 972 -45.91 37.70 2.38
C ALA A 972 -44.77 37.32 1.42
N VAL A 973 -43.52 37.24 1.88
CA VAL A 973 -42.39 36.77 1.06
C VAL A 973 -42.50 35.26 0.81
N ILE A 974 -42.87 34.49 1.84
CA ILE A 974 -43.07 33.03 1.73
C ILE A 974 -44.22 32.73 0.77
N GLU A 975 -45.36 33.41 0.89
CA GLU A 975 -46.52 33.26 0.00
C GLU A 975 -46.18 33.57 -1.47
N LYS A 976 -45.40 34.64 -1.72
CA LYS A 976 -44.93 34.96 -3.08
C LYS A 976 -43.93 33.96 -3.66
N THR A 977 -43.14 33.33 -2.80
CA THR A 977 -42.10 32.38 -3.22
C THR A 977 -42.68 30.98 -3.43
N ASN A 978 -43.68 30.62 -2.63
CA ASN A 978 -44.37 29.33 -2.70
C ASN A 978 -45.15 29.19 -4.02
N LEU A 979 -45.54 27.97 -4.35
CA LEU A 979 -46.35 27.70 -5.53
C LEU A 979 -47.81 28.08 -5.26
N THR A 980 -48.46 28.67 -6.27
CA THR A 980 -49.91 28.89 -6.23
C THR A 980 -50.67 27.57 -6.35
N THR A 981 -51.96 27.56 -6.03
CA THR A 981 -52.83 26.39 -6.21
C THR A 981 -52.92 25.95 -7.67
N GLU A 982 -52.79 26.89 -8.61
CA GLU A 982 -52.75 26.63 -10.05
C GLU A 982 -51.41 25.99 -10.46
N GLU A 983 -50.29 26.54 -10.00
CA GLU A 983 -48.94 25.96 -10.24
C GLU A 983 -48.82 24.56 -9.59
N LEU A 984 -49.42 24.32 -8.43
CA LEU A 984 -49.49 23.00 -7.80
C LEU A 984 -50.34 21.99 -8.59
N ALA A 985 -51.39 22.45 -9.28
CA ALA A 985 -52.17 21.61 -10.18
C ALA A 985 -51.38 21.30 -11.45
N GLU A 986 -50.68 22.29 -12.01
CA GLU A 986 -49.79 22.12 -13.17
C GLU A 986 -48.64 21.15 -12.85
N VAL A 987 -48.04 21.23 -11.66
CA VAL A 987 -47.01 20.26 -11.22
C VAL A 987 -47.56 18.84 -11.21
N LYS A 988 -48.78 18.62 -10.68
CA LYS A 988 -49.42 17.29 -10.69
C LYS A 988 -49.74 16.79 -12.09
N GLU A 989 -50.15 17.69 -12.98
CA GLU A 989 -50.43 17.37 -14.38
C GLU A 989 -49.15 17.01 -15.13
N ILE A 990 -48.07 17.75 -14.91
CA ILE A 990 -46.74 17.45 -15.45
C ILE A 990 -46.23 16.10 -14.94
N GLU A 991 -46.36 15.82 -13.64
CA GLU A 991 -45.98 14.54 -13.04
C GLU A 991 -46.78 13.36 -13.65
N ALA A 992 -48.10 13.51 -13.81
CA ALA A 992 -48.94 12.50 -14.44
C ALA A 992 -48.58 12.28 -15.92
N THR A 993 -48.32 13.36 -16.66
CA THR A 993 -47.91 13.30 -18.07
C THR A 993 -46.53 12.63 -18.21
N MET A 994 -45.59 12.93 -17.32
CA MET A 994 -44.27 12.29 -17.30
C MET A 994 -44.37 10.79 -17.01
N GLU A 995 -45.25 10.37 -16.09
CA GLU A 995 -45.47 8.95 -15.81
C GLU A 995 -46.03 8.23 -17.03
N GLN A 996 -47.01 8.84 -17.71
CA GLN A 996 -47.55 8.30 -18.96
C GLN A 996 -46.48 8.17 -20.05
N LEU A 997 -45.69 9.24 -20.27
CA LEU A 997 -44.61 9.21 -21.28
C LEU A 997 -43.50 8.21 -20.94
N ASN A 998 -43.19 8.01 -19.65
CA ASN A 998 -42.24 6.98 -19.20
C ASN A 998 -42.76 5.56 -19.51
N GLN A 999 -44.07 5.33 -19.33
CA GLN A 999 -44.70 4.06 -19.68
C GLN A 999 -44.74 3.84 -21.20
N GLU A 1000 -45.08 4.88 -21.99
CA GLU A 1000 -45.02 4.82 -23.46
C GLU A 1000 -43.60 4.59 -23.97
N LEU A 1001 -42.59 5.19 -23.32
CA LEU A 1001 -41.18 4.96 -23.61
C LEU A 1001 -40.76 3.52 -23.30
N TYR A 1002 -41.25 2.94 -22.19
CA TYR A 1002 -41.02 1.54 -21.87
C TYR A 1002 -41.58 0.61 -22.95
N GLU A 1003 -42.82 0.82 -23.38
CA GLU A 1003 -43.47 0.03 -24.43
C GLU A 1003 -42.73 0.15 -25.77
N ALA A 1004 -42.36 1.37 -26.16
CA ALA A 1004 -41.59 1.61 -27.38
C ALA A 1004 -40.23 0.91 -27.37
N VAL A 1005 -39.51 0.94 -26.25
CA VAL A 1005 -38.20 0.26 -26.12
C VAL A 1005 -38.36 -1.26 -26.08
N ASP A 1006 -39.40 -1.80 -25.45
CA ASP A 1006 -39.67 -3.25 -25.42
C ASP A 1006 -40.07 -3.79 -26.80
N GLU A 1007 -40.89 -3.04 -27.56
CA GLU A 1007 -41.23 -3.34 -28.96
C GLU A 1007 -39.97 -3.37 -29.85
N GLU A 1008 -39.09 -2.38 -29.73
CA GLU A 1008 -37.84 -2.28 -30.49
C GLU A 1008 -36.83 -3.40 -30.17
N LEU A 1009 -36.78 -3.87 -28.93
CA LEU A 1009 -35.91 -4.98 -28.54
C LEU A 1009 -36.42 -6.33 -29.07
N ASN A 1010 -37.73 -6.46 -29.30
CA ASN A 1010 -38.37 -7.68 -29.80
C ASN A 1010 -38.43 -7.75 -31.33
N GLN A 1011 -38.51 -6.62 -32.03
CA GLN A 1011 -38.49 -6.54 -33.49
C GLN A 1011 -37.13 -5.99 -33.93
N ALA A 1012 -36.25 -6.82 -34.50
CA ALA A 1012 -34.88 -6.47 -34.89
C ALA A 1012 -34.75 -5.08 -35.58
N GLY A 1013 -34.54 -4.06 -34.73
CA GLY A 1013 -34.29 -2.63 -34.93
C GLY A 1013 -34.70 -1.98 -36.25
N GLN A 1014 -35.65 -1.03 -36.20
CA GLN A 1014 -35.69 0.04 -37.21
C GLN A 1014 -36.43 1.37 -36.89
N ASP A 1015 -36.75 1.76 -35.65
CA ASP A 1015 -37.39 3.08 -35.43
C ASP A 1015 -36.97 3.90 -34.19
N THR A 1016 -35.67 4.22 -34.08
CA THR A 1016 -35.10 5.04 -32.99
C THR A 1016 -35.71 6.45 -32.86
N LYS A 1017 -36.52 6.91 -33.81
CA LYS A 1017 -37.13 8.25 -33.80
C LYS A 1017 -38.22 8.38 -32.75
N ARG A 1018 -39.01 7.33 -32.50
CA ARG A 1018 -40.09 7.34 -31.49
C ARG A 1018 -39.50 7.45 -30.08
N VAL A 1019 -38.47 6.64 -29.78
CA VAL A 1019 -37.72 6.66 -28.51
C VAL A 1019 -37.05 8.01 -28.29
N GLU A 1020 -36.42 8.60 -29.32
CA GLU A 1020 -35.80 9.92 -29.22
C GLU A 1020 -36.82 11.04 -28.99
N ALA A 1021 -37.99 11.01 -29.65
CA ALA A 1021 -39.04 12.00 -29.47
C ALA A 1021 -39.60 11.99 -28.04
N LEU A 1022 -39.98 10.80 -27.53
CA LEU A 1022 -40.48 10.62 -26.17
C LEU A 1022 -39.44 11.06 -25.12
N THR A 1023 -38.17 10.69 -25.32
CA THR A 1023 -37.09 11.08 -24.40
C THR A 1023 -36.91 12.60 -24.33
N ASN A 1024 -36.99 13.31 -25.45
CA ASN A 1024 -36.86 14.76 -25.48
C ASN A 1024 -38.01 15.47 -24.77
N GLU A 1025 -39.24 14.95 -24.89
CA GLU A 1025 -40.42 15.50 -24.22
C GLU A 1025 -40.35 15.31 -22.69
N ILE A 1026 -39.93 14.12 -22.24
CA ILE A 1026 -39.67 13.83 -20.82
C ILE A 1026 -38.61 14.78 -20.25
N VAL A 1027 -37.52 15.04 -20.97
CA VAL A 1027 -36.47 15.98 -20.53
C VAL A 1027 -37.01 17.41 -20.43
N LYS A 1028 -37.87 17.84 -21.36
CA LYS A 1028 -38.48 19.18 -21.33
C LYS A 1028 -39.38 19.37 -20.10
N LEU A 1029 -40.28 18.41 -19.85
CA LEU A 1029 -41.16 18.42 -18.68
C LEU A 1029 -40.36 18.35 -17.37
N LYS A 1030 -39.29 17.55 -17.33
CA LYS A 1030 -38.39 17.48 -16.18
C LYS A 1030 -37.81 18.85 -15.82
N ASN A 1031 -37.30 19.59 -16.80
CA ASN A 1031 -36.74 20.92 -16.57
C ASN A 1031 -37.77 21.91 -15.99
N GLN A 1032 -39.04 21.81 -16.40
CA GLN A 1032 -40.12 22.63 -15.84
C GLN A 1032 -40.40 22.26 -14.38
N LEU A 1033 -40.49 20.96 -14.09
CA LEU A 1033 -40.68 20.45 -12.73
C LEU A 1033 -39.54 20.88 -11.79
N ASP A 1034 -38.31 20.90 -12.30
CA ASP A 1034 -37.13 21.29 -11.53
C ASP A 1034 -37.18 22.76 -11.08
N ALA A 1035 -37.65 23.66 -11.93
CA ALA A 1035 -37.84 25.07 -11.58
C ALA A 1035 -38.89 25.25 -10.47
N TYR A 1036 -39.94 24.44 -10.47
CA TYR A 1036 -40.96 24.43 -9.42
C TYR A 1036 -40.45 23.82 -8.10
N GLU A 1037 -39.69 22.71 -8.16
CA GLU A 1037 -39.03 22.09 -7.00
C GLU A 1037 -38.10 23.10 -6.29
N GLU A 1038 -37.27 23.83 -7.04
CA GLU A 1038 -36.33 24.83 -6.47
C GLU A 1038 -37.04 25.96 -5.73
N ARG A 1039 -38.16 26.45 -6.26
CA ARG A 1039 -39.00 27.47 -5.59
C ARG A 1039 -39.60 26.96 -4.30
N GLN A 1040 -40.11 25.73 -4.29
CA GLN A 1040 -40.64 25.11 -3.06
C GLN A 1040 -39.57 24.89 -2.00
N GLU A 1041 -38.39 24.38 -2.38
CA GLU A 1041 -37.28 24.19 -1.44
C GLU A 1041 -36.83 25.51 -0.80
N LEU A 1042 -36.81 26.60 -1.58
CA LEU A 1042 -36.50 27.94 -1.07
C LEU A 1042 -37.58 28.45 -0.11
N ALA A 1043 -38.86 28.29 -0.45
CA ALA A 1043 -39.98 28.67 0.42
C ALA A 1043 -39.97 27.88 1.74
N ALA A 1044 -39.73 26.56 1.69
CA ALA A 1044 -39.62 25.71 2.88
C ALA A 1044 -38.43 26.11 3.77
N LYS A 1045 -37.31 26.51 3.16
CA LYS A 1045 -36.15 27.03 3.89
C LYS A 1045 -36.47 28.34 4.61
N TYR A 1046 -37.17 29.28 3.95
CA TYR A 1046 -37.60 30.53 4.60
C TYR A 1046 -38.59 30.27 5.74
N GLN A 1047 -39.52 29.33 5.56
CA GLN A 1047 -40.45 28.91 6.62
C GLN A 1047 -39.73 28.35 7.84
N ALA A 1048 -38.79 27.42 7.65
CA ALA A 1048 -38.04 26.81 8.75
C ALA A 1048 -37.14 27.80 9.50
N GLU A 1049 -36.47 28.70 8.79
CA GLU A 1049 -35.66 29.75 9.41
C GLU A 1049 -36.52 30.82 10.11
N PHE A 1050 -37.74 31.09 9.61
CA PHE A 1050 -38.72 31.96 10.26
C PHE A 1050 -39.22 31.35 11.59
N GLU A 1051 -39.62 30.08 11.59
CA GLU A 1051 -40.05 29.37 12.81
C GLU A 1051 -38.95 29.35 13.87
N TRP A 1052 -37.71 29.08 13.45
CA TRP A 1052 -36.56 29.16 14.34
C TRP A 1052 -36.37 30.57 14.91
N LEU A 1053 -36.47 31.61 14.08
CA LEU A 1053 -36.33 33.00 14.50
C LEU A 1053 -37.41 33.39 15.53
N VAL A 1054 -38.67 33.01 15.29
CA VAL A 1054 -39.77 33.27 16.21
C VAL A 1054 -39.52 32.60 17.56
N ASN A 1055 -39.10 31.34 17.57
CA ASN A 1055 -38.78 30.63 18.81
C ASN A 1055 -37.64 31.31 19.59
N GLU A 1056 -36.56 31.72 18.93
CA GLU A 1056 -35.47 32.45 19.60
C GLU A 1056 -35.90 33.84 20.09
N LEU A 1057 -36.75 34.57 19.36
CA LEU A 1057 -37.27 35.86 19.82
C LEU A 1057 -38.12 35.73 21.09
N HIS A 1058 -38.85 34.63 21.26
CA HIS A 1058 -39.61 34.34 22.49
C HIS A 1058 -38.70 34.11 23.71
N GLU A 1059 -37.56 33.45 23.51
CA GLU A 1059 -36.58 33.14 24.56
C GLU A 1059 -35.79 34.37 25.05
N ILE A 1060 -35.80 35.49 24.31
CA ILE A 1060 -35.13 36.73 24.75
C ILE A 1060 -36.00 37.43 25.81
N ASP A 1061 -35.45 37.62 27.01
CA ASP A 1061 -36.07 38.39 28.09
C ASP A 1061 -36.52 39.79 27.64
N ASP A 1062 -37.74 40.19 28.01
CA ASP A 1062 -38.25 41.53 27.74
C ASP A 1062 -37.39 42.58 28.45
N PHE A 1063 -36.86 43.53 27.68
CA PHE A 1063 -36.16 44.68 28.23
C PHE A 1063 -36.66 45.96 27.56
N ASN A 1064 -36.66 47.06 28.31
CA ASN A 1064 -36.97 48.36 27.75
C ASN A 1064 -35.70 48.94 27.09
N PRO A 1065 -35.62 49.07 25.76
CA PRO A 1065 -34.39 49.49 25.10
C PRO A 1065 -34.01 50.94 25.44
N LEU A 1066 -34.97 51.78 25.82
CA LEU A 1066 -34.73 53.16 26.26
C LEU A 1066 -34.17 53.26 27.69
N LYS A 1067 -34.25 52.19 28.48
CA LYS A 1067 -33.89 52.20 29.92
C LYS A 1067 -32.83 51.16 30.30
N GLN A 1068 -32.62 50.14 29.47
CA GLN A 1068 -31.76 49.00 29.78
C GLN A 1068 -30.96 48.56 28.55
N ARG A 1069 -29.72 48.11 28.77
CA ARG A 1069 -28.89 47.47 27.75
C ARG A 1069 -28.66 46.02 28.16
N ILE A 1070 -29.00 45.10 27.27
CA ILE A 1070 -28.69 43.67 27.40
C ILE A 1070 -27.44 43.31 26.57
N PRO A 1071 -26.78 42.19 26.87
CA PRO A 1071 -25.65 41.70 26.09
C PRO A 1071 -26.03 41.44 24.61
N PHE A 1072 -25.12 41.75 23.70
CA PHE A 1072 -25.28 41.50 22.27
C PHE A 1072 -25.21 40.00 21.95
N ARG A 1073 -26.16 39.50 21.15
CA ARG A 1073 -26.21 38.11 20.66
C ARG A 1073 -25.63 38.03 19.24
N ALA A 1074 -24.33 37.77 19.16
CA ALA A 1074 -23.59 37.66 17.90
C ALA A 1074 -24.08 36.49 17.01
N ASP A 1075 -24.46 35.38 17.64
CA ASP A 1075 -25.02 34.19 17.02
C ASP A 1075 -26.31 34.49 16.23
N LEU A 1076 -27.21 35.28 16.83
CA LEU A 1076 -28.44 35.71 16.17
C LEU A 1076 -28.15 36.67 15.01
N PHE A 1077 -27.27 37.65 15.23
CA PHE A 1077 -26.88 38.61 14.20
C PHE A 1077 -26.31 37.91 12.96
N GLU A 1078 -25.35 37.00 13.13
CA GLU A 1078 -24.70 36.31 12.02
C GLU A 1078 -25.65 35.35 11.27
N ARG A 1079 -26.65 34.80 11.95
CA ARG A 1079 -27.63 33.90 11.32
C ARG A 1079 -28.71 34.65 10.55
N ILE A 1080 -29.20 35.78 11.08
CA ILE A 1080 -30.37 36.48 10.57
C ILE A 1080 -30.02 37.61 9.58
N VAL A 1081 -28.92 38.34 9.81
CA VAL A 1081 -28.55 39.51 8.99
C VAL A 1081 -27.66 39.08 7.83
N GLU A 1082 -28.06 39.45 6.61
CA GLU A 1082 -27.26 39.27 5.40
C GLU A 1082 -26.33 40.47 5.16
N SER A 1083 -26.89 41.67 5.24
CA SER A 1083 -26.17 42.93 5.10
C SER A 1083 -26.93 44.07 5.80
N GLY A 1084 -26.34 45.26 5.92
CA GLY A 1084 -27.07 46.42 6.39
C GLY A 1084 -26.52 47.75 5.88
N VAL A 1085 -27.34 48.79 5.88
CA VAL A 1085 -26.99 50.15 5.45
C VAL A 1085 -27.12 51.10 6.63
N ILE A 1086 -26.04 51.81 6.98
CA ILE A 1086 -26.02 52.79 8.06
C ILE A 1086 -26.07 54.20 7.46
N HIS A 1087 -27.12 54.93 7.77
CA HIS A 1087 -27.31 56.33 7.35
C HIS A 1087 -26.69 57.31 8.36
N SER A 1088 -26.38 58.53 7.91
CA SER A 1088 -25.74 59.55 8.76
C SER A 1088 -26.65 60.10 9.87
N ASP A 1089 -27.96 59.91 9.75
CA ASP A 1089 -28.92 60.13 10.81
C ASP A 1089 -28.88 59.05 11.91
N GLY A 1090 -28.18 57.94 11.72
CA GLY A 1090 -28.13 56.81 12.66
C GLY A 1090 -29.18 55.74 12.40
N ARG A 1091 -30.02 55.89 11.38
CA ARG A 1091 -30.89 54.81 10.92
C ARG A 1091 -30.06 53.68 10.33
N ILE A 1092 -30.45 52.45 10.66
CA ILE A 1092 -29.84 51.23 10.12
C ILE A 1092 -30.94 50.43 9.42
N VAL A 1093 -30.75 50.18 8.13
CA VAL A 1093 -31.60 49.28 7.34
C VAL A 1093 -30.91 47.92 7.28
N TYR A 1094 -31.50 46.91 7.89
CA TYR A 1094 -31.01 45.54 7.88
C TYR A 1094 -31.65 44.76 6.73
N GLN A 1095 -30.82 44.14 5.90
CA GLN A 1095 -31.25 43.09 4.97
C GLN A 1095 -31.18 41.75 5.71
N LEU A 1096 -32.33 41.14 5.95
CA LEU A 1096 -32.40 39.82 6.58
C LEU A 1096 -32.23 38.72 5.53
N LYS A 1097 -31.63 37.59 5.90
CA LYS A 1097 -31.50 36.40 5.03
C LYS A 1097 -32.84 35.74 4.67
N LEU A 1098 -33.91 36.20 5.29
CA LEU A 1098 -35.30 35.85 5.00
C LEU A 1098 -35.91 36.73 3.88
N GLY A 1099 -35.10 37.56 3.21
CA GLY A 1099 -35.54 38.39 2.09
C GLY A 1099 -36.31 39.66 2.48
N VAL A 1100 -36.25 40.06 3.76
CA VAL A 1100 -36.97 41.23 4.29
C VAL A 1100 -36.00 42.34 4.67
N GLU A 1101 -36.38 43.58 4.34
CA GLU A 1101 -35.73 44.79 4.83
C GLU A 1101 -36.38 45.28 6.13
N TRP A 1102 -35.55 45.56 7.13
CA TRP A 1102 -35.99 46.08 8.43
C TRP A 1102 -35.24 47.36 8.80
N GLU A 1103 -35.98 48.45 9.00
CA GLU A 1103 -35.43 49.74 9.40
C GLU A 1103 -35.48 49.89 10.92
N ALA A 1104 -34.36 50.27 11.53
CA ALA A 1104 -34.25 50.52 12.96
C ALA A 1104 -33.58 51.88 13.24
N TYR A 1105 -34.19 52.65 14.13
CA TYR A 1105 -33.70 53.98 14.49
C TYR A 1105 -33.52 54.13 16.01
N LEU A 1106 -32.43 54.80 16.41
CA LEU A 1106 -32.18 55.24 17.79
C LEU A 1106 -31.68 56.69 17.77
N GLU A 1107 -32.36 57.57 18.52
CA GLU A 1107 -32.13 59.03 18.51
C GLU A 1107 -30.71 59.48 18.95
N GLU A 1108 -30.02 58.73 19.82
CA GLU A 1108 -28.71 59.11 20.35
C GLU A 1108 -27.52 58.44 19.63
N LYS A 1109 -26.90 59.14 18.68
CA LYS A 1109 -25.83 58.60 17.81
C LYS A 1109 -24.46 58.35 18.48
N CYS A 1110 -24.18 58.93 19.67
CA CYS A 1110 -22.78 59.03 20.17
C CYS A 1110 -22.52 58.72 21.66
N SER A 1111 -23.52 58.56 22.54
CA SER A 1111 -23.26 58.14 23.92
C SER A 1111 -24.48 57.64 24.69
N TYR A 1112 -24.84 56.37 24.56
CA TYR A 1112 -25.74 55.77 25.54
C TYR A 1112 -24.99 55.55 26.87
N LYS A 1113 -25.22 56.42 27.86
CA LYS A 1113 -24.76 56.23 29.25
C LYS A 1113 -25.97 55.93 30.14
N LEU A 1114 -26.43 54.68 30.15
CA LEU A 1114 -27.36 54.24 31.19
C LEU A 1114 -26.60 54.04 32.52
N LYS A 1115 -27.04 54.77 33.57
CA LYS A 1115 -26.54 54.59 34.95
C LYS A 1115 -26.95 53.20 35.45
N VAL A 1116 -26.03 52.23 35.39
CA VAL A 1116 -26.19 50.95 36.07
C VAL A 1116 -26.29 51.23 37.58
N LYS A 1117 -27.50 51.11 38.16
CA LYS A 1117 -27.68 51.09 39.61
C LYS A 1117 -26.92 49.88 40.16
N ARG A 1118 -25.75 50.11 40.76
CA ARG A 1118 -25.01 49.07 41.51
C ARG A 1118 -25.89 48.58 42.66
N LYS A 1119 -26.51 47.40 42.53
CA LYS A 1119 -27.07 46.67 43.68
C LYS A 1119 -25.89 46.27 44.59
N ARG A 1120 -25.72 46.98 45.72
CA ARG A 1120 -24.97 46.48 46.87
C ARG A 1120 -25.68 45.21 47.35
N LYS A 1121 -25.13 44.02 47.07
CA LYS A 1121 -25.54 42.80 47.79
C LYS A 1121 -25.09 42.96 49.24
N LYS A 1122 -26.03 43.23 50.15
CA LYS A 1122 -25.85 42.95 51.58
C LYS A 1122 -25.66 41.43 51.70
N LYS A 1123 -24.64 41.00 52.44
CA LYS A 1123 -24.54 39.62 52.93
C LYS A 1123 -25.62 39.44 54.01
N LYS A 1124 -26.71 38.78 53.64
CA LYS A 1124 -27.41 37.68 54.33
C LYS A 1124 -28.74 37.46 53.62
#